data_AF-A0A2U1CGU5-F1
#
_entry.id   AF-A0A2U1CGU5-F1
#
_cell.length_a   1.000
_cell.length_b   1.000
_cell.length_c   1.000
_cell.angle_alpha   90.00
_cell.angle_beta   90.00
_cell.angle_gamma   90.00
#
_symmetry.space_group_name_H-M   'P 1'
#
loop_
_entity.id
_entity.type
_entity.pdbx_description
1 polymer ?
#
loop_
_entity_poly.entity_id
_entity_poly.type
_entity_poly.pdbx_seq_one_letter_code
_entity_poly.pdbx_strand_id
1 'polypeptide(L)'
;MVLPIRPLGDYWQLLQKHGLLSSDKPLPAELLSRPVHLVSCDSQAVEPGTLFIVKGAHFRGRYLADALEKGAFVYLSDHVWEEAGAAPCLLVRDVRRAMALLADFYYDHPSGKLSVVGITGTKGKSSTTYYLKYIFDEYLSARKKRPSGVISSIDTFDGVERFESHLTTPEPLDLERHFANAVSSGLEYLTMEVSSQALKYDRMDGVDLSAAVFLNIGYDHISPIEHPDFEDYFASKLKIFAHSDLAVVNLDADEVPRVLNAAREHCSRVLTFSEQDPAAAVFGSQVRKQGHDILFRVKTPRFSREFRLTMPGLFNVQNALAAIAVCEGLGIPEQCIYVGLMKARVPGRMEVYQNANGRITAIVDYAHNRLSFEKLFLSVKEEYPGRRVVIVFGCPGKKALDRRKDLSEIAARYADLVVITEEDPGEEDVLDISREMAAHVENVGCDYSIEPDRGEAIRMAVMGSETPTVILITGKGAETRQKRGTAYIDCVSDVEYTKRYLHEYDVSHHLDGMEKVLGLLDTLPRLAESAGRTVVLKYGGSALGENGAVDSILRDVAALQMAGVHVVLVHGGGRSITGWLSRMGEESVFRDGYRVTDDTAMDVAEMVLSGQVNKQVVLALRKLGVKAAGVSGKDGGILKARCKDPALGHVGEIVSADAALIRTLLTGGYVPVISPVAAGESWESYNCNADDAACAVAEALKADKLVFLTDVDGILMDSRNAKTAISSLTASEARELLDSGLIQGGMVPKLRSCVRALENGVSKVAVLDGRIDHVMLLDAVSGQTMGTTLRRDEA
;
A
#
# COMPACT_ATOMS: atom_id res chain seq x y z
N MET A 1 0.92 18.74 21.58
CA MET A 1 -0.20 19.27 22.38
C MET A 1 0.40 19.69 23.71
N VAL A 2 0.06 20.87 24.23
CA VAL A 2 0.48 21.25 25.58
C VAL A 2 -0.53 20.62 26.54
N LEU A 3 -0.09 19.68 27.38
CA LEU A 3 -0.97 19.05 28.35
C LEU A 3 -1.37 20.07 29.44
N PRO A 4 -2.64 20.11 29.83
CA PRO A 4 -3.07 20.98 30.92
C PRO A 4 -2.49 20.50 32.25
N ILE A 5 -1.75 21.38 32.92
CA ILE A 5 -1.28 21.14 34.29
C ILE A 5 -2.45 21.42 35.23
N ARG A 6 -2.88 20.39 35.96
CA ARG A 6 -4.00 20.47 36.91
C ARG A 6 -3.53 20.31 38.35
N PRO A 7 -4.17 20.96 39.33
CA PRO A 7 -3.87 20.74 40.73
C PRO A 7 -4.29 19.33 41.17
N LEU A 8 -3.63 18.77 42.18
CA LEU A 8 -3.96 17.45 42.75
C LEU A 8 -5.43 17.34 43.19
N GLY A 9 -6.04 18.46 43.60
CA GLY A 9 -7.44 18.54 43.98
C GLY A 9 -8.41 18.07 42.90
N ASP A 10 -8.09 18.32 41.62
CA ASP A 10 -8.93 17.89 40.50
C ASP A 10 -8.91 16.37 40.34
N TYR A 11 -7.72 15.76 40.48
CA TYR A 11 -7.55 14.30 40.49
C TYR A 11 -8.28 13.66 41.68
N TRP A 12 -8.21 14.27 42.87
CA TRP A 12 -8.94 13.81 44.04
C TRP A 12 -10.46 13.86 43.84
N GLN A 13 -10.98 14.96 43.27
CA GLN A 13 -12.40 15.10 42.94
C GLN A 13 -12.86 14.08 41.90
N LEU A 14 -12.04 13.79 40.90
CA LEU A 14 -12.32 12.73 39.93
C LEU A 14 -12.47 11.38 40.62
N LEU A 15 -11.51 11.00 41.48
CA LEU A 15 -11.60 9.75 42.23
C LEU A 15 -12.81 9.72 43.18
N GLN A 16 -13.14 10.85 43.80
CA GLN A 16 -14.32 10.98 44.65
C GLN A 16 -15.63 10.76 43.87
N LYS A 17 -15.77 11.43 42.72
CA LYS A 17 -16.95 11.32 41.83
C LYS A 17 -17.21 9.88 41.41
N HIS A 18 -16.15 9.10 41.21
CA HIS A 18 -16.23 7.69 40.83
C HIS A 18 -16.25 6.72 42.02
N GLY A 19 -16.31 7.23 43.26
CA GLY A 19 -16.40 6.42 44.48
C GLY A 19 -15.16 5.57 44.77
N LEU A 20 -14.00 5.98 44.25
CA LEU A 20 -12.75 5.21 44.33
C LEU A 20 -11.92 5.51 45.56
N LEU A 21 -12.19 6.60 46.28
CA LEU A 21 -11.45 6.94 47.49
C LEU A 21 -11.81 6.00 48.65
N SER A 22 -10.80 5.55 49.39
CA SER A 22 -10.98 4.76 50.62
C SER A 22 -11.47 5.61 51.80
N SER A 23 -11.29 6.93 51.73
CA SER A 23 -11.74 7.90 52.73
C SER A 23 -12.20 9.19 52.06
N ASP A 24 -13.35 9.70 52.48
CA ASP A 24 -13.87 11.01 52.01
C ASP A 24 -13.17 12.20 52.68
N LYS A 25 -12.24 11.97 53.61
CA LYS A 25 -11.43 13.04 54.19
C LYS A 25 -10.43 13.55 53.14
N PRO A 26 -10.50 14.84 52.75
CA PRO A 26 -9.57 15.40 51.78
C PRO A 26 -8.15 15.49 52.37
N LEU A 27 -7.15 15.42 51.49
CA LEU A 27 -5.77 15.76 51.81
C LEU A 27 -5.65 17.24 52.23
N PRO A 28 -4.54 17.67 52.87
CA PRO A 28 -4.34 19.07 53.24
C PRO A 28 -4.51 20.02 52.04
N ALA A 29 -5.15 21.17 52.25
CA ALA A 29 -5.47 22.13 51.18
C ALA A 29 -4.23 22.59 50.39
N GLU A 30 -3.09 22.77 51.08
CA GLU A 30 -1.82 23.09 50.42
C GLU A 30 -1.43 22.01 49.41
N LEU A 31 -1.55 20.73 49.78
CA LEU A 31 -1.21 19.60 48.92
C LEU A 31 -2.18 19.49 47.74
N LEU A 32 -3.49 19.69 47.98
CA LEU A 32 -4.50 19.68 46.93
C LEU A 32 -4.30 20.81 45.91
N SER A 33 -3.70 21.94 46.31
CA SER A 33 -3.41 23.05 45.40
C SER A 33 -2.14 22.86 44.55
N ARG A 34 -1.31 21.85 44.85
CA ARG A 34 -0.05 21.63 44.12
C ARG A 34 -0.32 21.12 42.70
N PRO A 35 0.39 21.65 41.68
CA PRO A 35 0.28 21.16 40.31
C PRO A 35 0.83 19.75 40.18
N VAL A 36 0.12 18.90 39.43
CA VAL A 36 0.60 17.59 38.98
C VAL A 36 1.25 17.78 37.62
N HIS A 37 2.58 17.63 37.55
CA HIS A 37 3.33 17.77 36.31
C HIS A 37 3.36 16.47 35.50
N LEU A 38 3.31 15.34 36.19
CA LEU A 38 3.33 14.00 35.59
C LEU A 38 2.45 13.04 36.40
N VAL A 39 1.75 12.14 35.72
CA VAL A 39 1.17 10.94 36.32
C VAL A 39 1.94 9.73 35.77
N SER A 40 2.54 8.92 36.64
CA SER A 40 3.36 7.79 36.19
C SER A 40 3.25 6.59 37.14
N CYS A 41 3.35 5.39 36.58
CA CYS A 41 3.55 4.14 37.33
C CYS A 41 4.96 3.54 37.13
N ASP A 42 5.85 4.25 36.44
CA ASP A 42 7.24 3.87 36.20
C ASP A 42 8.18 4.78 36.99
N SER A 43 8.92 4.20 37.95
CA SER A 43 9.84 4.94 38.81
C SER A 43 11.04 5.52 38.05
N GLN A 44 11.31 5.06 36.83
CA GLN A 44 12.38 5.60 35.99
C GLN A 44 11.98 6.92 35.29
N ALA A 45 10.69 7.14 35.08
CA ALA A 45 10.16 8.33 34.40
C ALA A 45 9.80 9.47 35.36
N VAL A 46 9.98 9.30 36.67
CA VAL A 46 9.54 10.26 37.69
C VAL A 46 10.37 11.54 37.66
N GLU A 47 9.68 12.68 37.77
CA GLU A 47 10.25 14.02 37.91
C GLU A 47 9.57 14.82 39.05
N PRO A 48 10.14 15.96 39.49
CA PRO A 48 9.52 16.80 40.52
C PRO A 48 8.06 17.19 40.18
N GLY A 49 7.13 16.89 41.09
CA GLY A 49 5.70 17.15 40.87
C GLY A 49 4.94 15.97 40.26
N THR A 50 5.51 14.77 40.29
CA THR A 50 4.83 13.55 39.85
C THR A 50 3.81 13.06 40.88
N LEU A 51 2.61 12.67 40.41
CA LEU A 51 1.68 11.77 41.10
C LEU A 51 2.02 10.33 40.71
N PHE A 52 2.59 9.57 41.65
CA PHE A 52 3.09 8.23 41.38
C PHE A 52 2.07 7.13 41.71
N ILE A 53 1.82 6.20 40.79
CA ILE A 53 0.83 5.13 40.95
C ILE A 53 1.54 3.80 41.28
N VAL A 54 1.22 3.23 42.43
CA VAL A 54 1.74 1.93 42.86
C VAL A 54 0.90 0.80 42.25
N LYS A 55 1.35 0.23 41.12
CA LYS A 55 0.58 -0.77 40.36
C LYS A 55 1.01 -2.22 40.62
N GLY A 56 0.02 -3.10 40.77
CA GLY A 56 0.15 -4.56 40.64
C GLY A 56 0.50 -5.31 41.92
N ALA A 57 0.05 -6.57 42.02
CA ALA A 57 0.21 -7.43 43.19
C ALA A 57 1.68 -7.82 43.49
N HIS A 58 2.58 -7.65 42.53
CA HIS A 58 4.01 -7.94 42.66
C HIS A 58 4.88 -6.67 42.72
N PHE A 59 4.26 -5.53 43.00
CA PHE A 59 4.99 -4.28 43.20
C PHE A 59 6.00 -4.43 44.34
N ARG A 60 7.16 -3.79 44.19
CA ARG A 60 8.22 -3.79 45.21
C ARG A 60 8.36 -2.38 45.78
N GLY A 61 8.24 -2.23 47.10
CA GLY A 61 8.28 -0.92 47.80
C GLY A 61 9.51 -0.06 47.46
N ARG A 62 10.65 -0.68 47.09
CA ARG A 62 11.83 0.03 46.58
C ARG A 62 11.56 0.98 45.41
N TYR A 63 10.61 0.64 44.53
CA TYR A 63 10.27 1.50 43.37
C TYR A 63 9.50 2.73 43.81
N LEU A 64 8.69 2.62 44.87
CA LEU A 64 8.03 3.78 45.49
C LEU A 64 9.05 4.68 46.18
N ALA A 65 9.99 4.11 46.94
CA ALA A 65 11.07 4.88 47.56
C ALA A 65 11.90 5.66 46.50
N ASP A 66 12.28 4.99 45.41
CA ASP A 66 12.97 5.59 44.26
C ASP A 66 12.16 6.72 43.60
N ALA A 67 10.85 6.52 43.40
CA ALA A 67 9.96 7.56 42.87
C ALA A 67 9.88 8.79 43.80
N LEU A 68 9.76 8.58 45.11
CA LEU A 68 9.72 9.67 46.09
C LEU A 68 11.03 10.45 46.13
N GLU A 69 12.18 9.76 46.08
CA GLU A 69 13.50 10.40 46.02
C GLU A 69 13.68 11.26 44.77
N LYS A 70 13.13 10.82 43.63
CA LYS A 70 13.17 11.56 42.35
C LYS A 70 12.19 12.74 42.25
N GLY A 71 11.30 12.90 43.24
CA GLY A 71 10.43 14.07 43.33
C GLY A 71 8.94 13.80 43.11
N ALA A 72 8.49 12.54 43.18
CA ALA A 72 7.07 12.28 43.40
C ALA A 72 6.64 12.87 44.75
N PHE A 73 5.65 13.76 44.74
CA PHE A 73 5.22 14.49 45.94
C PHE A 73 4.00 13.88 46.62
N VAL A 74 3.36 12.92 45.94
CA VAL A 74 2.22 12.13 46.40
C VAL A 74 2.22 10.81 45.63
N TYR A 75 1.79 9.74 46.28
CA TYR A 75 1.57 8.45 45.61
C TYR A 75 0.13 7.97 45.78
N LEU A 76 -0.32 7.11 44.88
CA LEU A 76 -1.63 6.47 44.91
C LEU A 76 -1.47 4.97 45.10
N SER A 77 -2.20 4.42 46.06
CA SER A 77 -2.19 2.98 46.38
C SER A 77 -3.47 2.57 47.12
N ASP A 78 -3.72 1.26 47.21
CA ASP A 78 -4.80 0.67 48.00
C ASP A 78 -4.44 0.48 49.48
N HIS A 79 -3.17 0.63 49.84
CA HIS A 79 -2.67 0.62 51.21
C HIS A 79 -1.51 1.61 51.40
N VAL A 80 -1.18 1.89 52.65
CA VAL A 80 -0.02 2.72 53.01
C VAL A 80 1.22 1.83 53.03
N TRP A 81 2.29 2.29 52.39
CA TRP A 81 3.57 1.58 52.34
C TRP A 81 4.54 2.11 53.39
N GLU A 82 5.24 1.23 54.10
CA GLU A 82 6.24 1.62 55.11
C GLU A 82 7.41 2.38 54.47
N GLU A 83 7.82 1.93 53.27
CA GLU A 83 8.89 2.53 52.47
C GLU A 83 8.57 3.96 52.01
N ALA A 84 7.32 4.39 52.09
CA ALA A 84 6.91 5.76 51.76
C ALA A 84 7.22 6.77 52.87
N GLY A 85 7.55 6.31 54.08
CA GLY A 85 7.79 7.18 55.24
C GLY A 85 6.62 8.13 55.51
N ALA A 86 6.88 9.43 55.50
CA ALA A 86 5.87 10.48 55.71
C ALA A 86 5.22 10.99 54.41
N ALA A 87 5.49 10.36 53.26
CA ALA A 87 4.96 10.81 51.98
C ALA A 87 3.42 10.72 51.94
N PRO A 88 2.71 11.72 51.39
CA PRO A 88 1.26 11.67 51.25
C PRO A 88 0.78 10.54 50.34
N CYS A 89 -0.28 9.85 50.77
CA CYS A 89 -0.94 8.78 50.02
C CYS A 89 -2.37 9.17 49.62
N LEU A 90 -2.69 9.04 48.34
CA LEU A 90 -4.05 8.94 47.82
C LEU A 90 -4.52 7.49 47.95
N LEU A 91 -5.20 7.20 49.07
CA LEU A 91 -5.69 5.86 49.36
C LEU A 91 -6.97 5.56 48.57
N VAL A 92 -6.92 4.56 47.69
CA VAL A 92 -8.03 4.16 46.83
C VAL A 92 -8.50 2.73 47.09
N ARG A 93 -9.71 2.38 46.65
CA ARG A 93 -10.27 1.03 46.78
C ARG A 93 -9.89 0.13 45.61
N ASP A 94 -9.59 0.73 44.46
CA ASP A 94 -9.24 0.05 43.23
C ASP A 94 -8.20 0.87 42.46
N VAL A 95 -6.95 0.43 42.53
CA VAL A 95 -5.82 1.09 41.85
C VAL A 95 -5.93 0.98 40.34
N ARG A 96 -6.46 -0.13 39.79
CA ARG A 96 -6.50 -0.36 38.34
C ARG A 96 -7.45 0.63 37.69
N ARG A 97 -8.67 0.70 38.22
CA ARG A 97 -9.68 1.63 37.74
C ARG A 97 -9.29 3.08 37.97
N ALA A 98 -8.67 3.39 39.12
CA ALA A 98 -8.12 4.72 39.37
C ALA A 98 -7.06 5.10 38.34
N MET A 99 -6.11 4.20 38.03
CA MET A 99 -5.06 4.46 37.05
C MET A 99 -5.61 4.80 35.67
N ALA A 100 -6.63 4.08 35.21
CA ALA A 100 -7.26 4.34 33.91
C ALA A 100 -7.91 5.73 33.83
N LEU A 101 -8.75 6.06 34.82
CA LEU A 101 -9.40 7.38 34.87
C LEU A 101 -8.41 8.54 35.03
N LEU A 102 -7.34 8.36 35.81
CA LEU A 102 -6.32 9.39 35.97
C LEU A 102 -5.46 9.56 34.70
N ALA A 103 -5.23 8.48 33.95
CA ALA A 103 -4.52 8.55 32.68
C ALA A 103 -5.31 9.38 31.65
N ASP A 104 -6.58 9.04 31.43
CA ASP A 104 -7.48 9.78 30.53
C ASP A 104 -7.57 11.27 30.93
N PHE A 105 -7.76 11.53 32.23
CA PHE A 105 -7.81 12.88 32.74
C PHE A 105 -6.49 13.64 32.53
N TYR A 106 -5.35 13.05 32.86
CA TYR A 106 -4.03 13.67 32.68
C TYR A 106 -3.74 14.02 31.22
N TYR A 107 -4.06 13.13 30.28
CA TYR A 107 -3.87 13.35 28.85
C TYR A 107 -4.97 14.19 28.18
N ASP A 108 -5.92 14.72 28.96
CA ASP A 108 -7.00 15.59 28.50
C ASP A 108 -7.91 14.92 27.47
N HIS A 109 -8.32 13.68 27.77
CA HIS A 109 -9.27 12.90 26.99
C HIS A 109 -8.95 12.87 25.47
N PRO A 110 -7.79 12.32 25.10
CA PRO A 110 -7.31 12.33 23.72
C PRO A 110 -8.15 11.44 22.80
N SER A 111 -8.74 10.35 23.33
CA SER A 111 -9.63 9.46 22.57
C SER A 111 -10.89 10.19 22.06
N GLY A 112 -11.45 11.15 22.82
CA GLY A 112 -12.53 12.02 22.35
C GLY A 112 -12.15 13.00 21.23
N LYS A 113 -10.85 13.16 20.93
CA LYS A 113 -10.32 14.02 19.86
C LYS A 113 -9.76 13.23 18.66
N LEU A 114 -9.78 11.90 18.74
CA LEU A 114 -9.17 10.98 17.78
C LEU A 114 -10.21 9.93 17.36
N SER A 115 -10.33 9.63 16.07
CA SER A 115 -11.23 8.55 15.66
C SER A 115 -10.58 7.18 15.89
N VAL A 116 -10.77 6.64 17.09
CA VAL A 116 -10.22 5.34 17.49
C VAL A 116 -11.19 4.20 17.13
N VAL A 117 -10.72 3.19 16.40
CA VAL A 117 -11.49 1.95 16.15
C VAL A 117 -10.89 0.82 16.96
N GLY A 118 -11.70 0.19 17.83
CA GLY A 118 -11.29 -0.91 18.68
C GLY A 118 -11.80 -2.25 18.17
N ILE A 119 -10.90 -3.22 18.01
CA ILE A 119 -11.23 -4.55 17.47
C ILE A 119 -10.99 -5.62 18.54
N THR A 120 -12.03 -6.38 18.89
CA THR A 120 -11.92 -7.59 19.71
C THR A 120 -12.37 -8.85 18.97
N GLY A 121 -11.95 -9.97 19.51
CA GLY A 121 -12.22 -11.31 19.01
C GLY A 121 -11.13 -12.28 19.41
N THR A 122 -11.42 -13.57 19.31
CA THR A 122 -10.39 -14.61 19.51
C THR A 122 -9.34 -14.53 18.39
N LYS A 123 -9.77 -14.47 17.12
CA LYS A 123 -8.92 -14.38 15.92
C LYS A 123 -9.27 -13.18 15.03
N GLY A 124 -8.33 -12.78 14.16
CA GLY A 124 -8.56 -11.79 13.10
C GLY A 124 -8.38 -10.33 13.51
N LYS A 125 -8.05 -10.04 14.79
CA LYS A 125 -7.84 -8.67 15.30
C LYS A 125 -6.79 -7.93 14.48
N SER A 126 -5.55 -8.45 14.45
CA SER A 126 -4.45 -7.83 13.71
C SER A 126 -4.78 -7.65 12.22
N SER A 127 -5.32 -8.67 11.54
CA SER A 127 -5.68 -8.55 10.12
C SER A 127 -6.70 -7.44 9.86
N THR A 128 -7.75 -7.36 10.69
CA THR A 128 -8.80 -6.33 10.58
C THR A 128 -8.24 -4.94 10.89
N THR A 129 -7.40 -4.82 11.93
CA THR A 129 -6.71 -3.56 12.30
C THR A 129 -5.91 -3.02 11.12
N TYR A 130 -5.11 -3.85 10.46
CA TYR A 130 -4.32 -3.42 9.32
C TYR A 130 -5.17 -3.18 8.06
N TYR A 131 -6.23 -3.95 7.82
CA TYR A 131 -7.18 -3.62 6.74
C TYR A 131 -7.74 -2.21 6.90
N LEU A 132 -8.21 -1.87 8.11
CA LEU A 132 -8.67 -0.53 8.42
C LEU A 132 -7.55 0.51 8.28
N LYS A 133 -6.34 0.21 8.76
CA LYS A 133 -5.19 1.11 8.57
C LYS A 133 -4.94 1.44 7.10
N TYR A 134 -4.88 0.44 6.22
CA TYR A 134 -4.65 0.69 4.79
C TYR A 134 -5.80 1.47 4.14
N ILE A 135 -7.05 1.19 4.53
CA ILE A 135 -8.21 1.93 4.05
C ILE A 135 -8.18 3.40 4.52
N PHE A 136 -7.87 3.63 5.79
CA PHE A 136 -7.75 4.98 6.35
C PHE A 136 -6.56 5.73 5.77
N ASP A 137 -5.41 5.09 5.58
CA ASP A 137 -4.24 5.68 4.92
C ASP A 137 -4.57 6.11 3.48
N GLU A 138 -5.31 5.29 2.73
CA GLU A 138 -5.78 5.67 1.39
C GLU A 138 -6.75 6.86 1.43
N TYR A 139 -7.71 6.83 2.37
CA TYR A 139 -8.69 7.91 2.55
C TYR A 139 -8.02 9.24 2.96
N LEU A 140 -7.04 9.19 3.87
CA LEU A 140 -6.29 10.34 4.35
C LEU A 140 -5.33 10.86 3.27
N SER A 141 -4.67 9.98 2.52
CA SER A 141 -3.80 10.33 1.40
C SER A 141 -4.58 11.07 0.29
N ALA A 142 -5.78 10.61 -0.05
CA ALA A 142 -6.66 11.30 -1.00
C ALA A 142 -7.00 12.74 -0.56
N ARG A 143 -6.96 13.01 0.75
CA ARG A 143 -7.19 14.31 1.39
C ARG A 143 -5.90 15.05 1.75
N LYS A 144 -4.72 14.56 1.33
CA LYS A 144 -3.38 15.10 1.65
C LYS A 144 -3.11 15.22 3.16
N LYS A 145 -3.61 14.26 3.95
CA LYS A 145 -3.39 14.19 5.39
C LYS A 145 -2.37 13.12 5.75
N ARG A 146 -1.94 13.13 7.02
CA ARG A 146 -1.01 12.14 7.57
C ARG A 146 -1.64 10.74 7.60
N PRO A 147 -0.83 9.67 7.53
CA PRO A 147 -1.33 8.30 7.68
C PRO A 147 -1.93 8.08 9.08
N SER A 148 -2.85 7.13 9.20
CA SER A 148 -3.49 6.72 10.45
C SER A 148 -2.51 5.98 11.36
N GLY A 149 -2.78 6.07 12.67
CA GLY A 149 -2.07 5.31 13.69
C GLY A 149 -2.51 3.84 13.77
N VAL A 150 -1.70 3.03 14.43
CA VAL A 150 -2.04 1.64 14.79
C VAL A 150 -1.46 1.27 16.15
N ILE A 151 -2.24 0.57 16.96
CA ILE A 151 -1.78 -0.12 18.18
C ILE A 151 -2.15 -1.59 18.02
N SER A 152 -1.19 -2.43 17.69
CA SER A 152 -1.42 -3.85 17.38
C SER A 152 -0.47 -4.75 18.15
N SER A 153 -0.69 -6.08 18.06
CA SER A 153 0.29 -7.05 18.57
C SER A 153 1.57 -7.13 17.73
N ILE A 154 1.67 -6.42 16.60
CA ILE A 154 2.80 -6.43 15.68
C ILE A 154 3.65 -5.19 15.92
N ASP A 155 3.16 -4.03 15.50
CA ASP A 155 3.78 -2.73 15.78
C ASP A 155 2.77 -1.72 16.37
N THR A 156 3.33 -0.74 17.05
CA THR A 156 2.65 0.48 17.47
C THR A 156 3.21 1.64 16.68
N PHE A 157 2.33 2.45 16.10
CA PHE A 157 2.63 3.71 15.44
C PHE A 157 1.59 4.75 15.84
N ASP A 158 2.03 5.79 16.55
CA ASP A 158 1.16 6.86 17.07
C ASP A 158 1.49 8.23 16.45
N GLY A 159 2.28 8.26 15.37
CA GLY A 159 2.73 9.50 14.72
C GLY A 159 4.00 10.11 15.31
N VAL A 160 4.42 9.69 16.50
CA VAL A 160 5.67 10.10 17.16
C VAL A 160 6.62 8.92 17.27
N GLU A 161 6.13 7.81 17.81
CA GLU A 161 6.86 6.58 18.05
C GLU A 161 6.49 5.51 17.03
N ARG A 162 7.46 4.64 16.72
CA ARG A 162 7.24 3.41 15.97
C ARG A 162 8.11 2.30 16.53
N PHE A 163 7.51 1.25 17.07
CA PHE A 163 8.23 0.13 17.68
C PHE A 163 7.41 -1.17 17.63
N GLU A 164 8.11 -2.29 17.80
CA GLU A 164 7.54 -3.63 17.92
C GLU A 164 6.82 -3.78 19.27
N SER A 165 5.54 -4.18 19.24
CA SER A 165 4.69 -4.16 20.43
C SER A 165 4.98 -5.33 21.39
N HIS A 166 5.06 -5.04 22.69
CA HIS A 166 5.19 -6.06 23.73
C HIS A 166 3.85 -6.55 24.30
N LEU A 167 2.81 -5.72 24.20
CA LEU A 167 1.44 -6.04 24.64
C LEU A 167 0.48 -5.75 23.48
N THR A 168 -0.53 -6.60 23.30
CA THR A 168 -1.59 -6.37 22.31
C THR A 168 -2.38 -5.09 22.61
N THR A 169 -2.60 -4.80 23.89
CA THR A 169 -3.20 -3.55 24.36
C THR A 169 -2.36 -3.02 25.53
N PRO A 170 -1.74 -1.83 25.41
CA PRO A 170 -0.91 -1.21 26.45
C PRO A 170 -1.64 -0.98 27.78
N GLU A 171 -0.90 -0.69 28.85
CA GLU A 171 -1.44 -0.20 30.13
C GLU A 171 -2.02 1.23 29.96
N PRO A 172 -2.96 1.68 30.82
CA PRO A 172 -3.71 2.92 30.59
C PRO A 172 -2.86 4.18 30.37
N LEU A 173 -1.81 4.36 31.17
CA LEU A 173 -0.92 5.52 31.02
C LEU A 173 -0.18 5.52 29.68
N ASP A 174 0.22 4.35 29.19
CA ASP A 174 0.87 4.22 27.88
C ASP A 174 -0.15 4.36 26.75
N LEU A 175 -1.34 3.78 26.91
CA LEU A 175 -2.42 3.83 25.94
C LEU A 175 -2.87 5.29 25.69
N GLU A 176 -3.15 6.03 26.75
CA GLU A 176 -3.55 7.44 26.65
C GLU A 176 -2.42 8.34 26.15
N ARG A 177 -1.16 8.02 26.48
CA ARG A 177 0.02 8.68 25.91
C ARG A 177 0.08 8.48 24.40
N HIS A 178 -0.15 7.27 23.89
CA HIS A 178 -0.19 7.01 22.45
C HIS A 178 -1.32 7.77 21.77
N PHE A 179 -2.50 7.86 22.37
CA PHE A 179 -3.58 8.69 21.83
C PHE A 179 -3.21 10.18 21.84
N ALA A 180 -2.62 10.68 22.92
CA ALA A 180 -2.15 12.06 23.01
C ALA A 180 -1.08 12.38 21.97
N ASN A 181 -0.13 11.46 21.74
CA ASN A 181 0.86 11.53 20.67
C ASN A 181 0.20 11.63 19.30
N ALA A 182 -0.79 10.77 19.02
CA ALA A 182 -1.52 10.76 17.77
C ALA A 182 -2.25 12.09 17.52
N VAL A 183 -3.00 12.59 18.50
CA VAL A 183 -3.68 13.89 18.38
C VAL A 183 -2.66 15.02 18.20
N SER A 184 -1.58 15.02 18.98
CA SER A 184 -0.54 16.05 18.88
C SER A 184 0.18 16.07 17.53
N SER A 185 0.27 14.91 16.89
CA SER A 185 0.87 14.71 15.58
C SER A 185 -0.11 14.95 14.43
N GLY A 186 -1.36 15.30 14.72
CA GLY A 186 -2.40 15.58 13.74
C GLY A 186 -2.94 14.33 13.03
N LEU A 187 -2.89 13.17 13.68
CA LEU A 187 -3.54 11.95 13.18
C LEU A 187 -5.05 12.07 13.42
N GLU A 188 -5.85 11.63 12.45
CA GLU A 188 -7.32 11.67 12.55
C GLU A 188 -7.93 10.33 12.93
N TYR A 189 -7.27 9.24 12.54
CA TYR A 189 -7.71 7.88 12.77
C TYR A 189 -6.60 7.08 13.45
N LEU A 190 -7.01 6.17 14.34
CA LEU A 190 -6.14 5.16 14.93
C LEU A 190 -6.92 3.85 15.05
N THR A 191 -6.33 2.75 14.61
CA THR A 191 -6.92 1.42 14.74
C THR A 191 -6.20 0.64 15.83
N MET A 192 -6.92 0.00 16.75
CA MET A 192 -6.30 -0.73 17.84
C MET A 192 -6.90 -2.11 18.09
N GLU A 193 -6.05 -3.03 18.53
CA GLU A 193 -6.49 -4.31 19.08
C GLU A 193 -6.89 -4.17 20.56
N VAL A 194 -8.08 -4.68 20.90
CA VAL A 194 -8.61 -4.67 22.26
C VAL A 194 -8.69 -6.12 22.77
N SER A 195 -7.70 -6.50 23.59
CA SER A 195 -7.63 -7.84 24.17
C SER A 195 -8.68 -8.05 25.28
N SER A 196 -9.06 -9.31 25.55
CA SER A 196 -9.98 -9.61 26.66
C SER A 196 -9.38 -9.24 28.01
N GLN A 197 -8.07 -9.37 28.17
CA GLN A 197 -7.36 -8.95 29.38
C GLN A 197 -7.45 -7.44 29.60
N ALA A 198 -7.35 -6.63 28.53
CA ALA A 198 -7.48 -5.18 28.64
C ALA A 198 -8.86 -4.78 29.16
N LEU A 199 -9.93 -5.43 28.68
CA LEU A 199 -11.30 -5.21 29.13
C LEU A 199 -11.58 -5.81 30.52
N LYS A 200 -10.91 -6.90 30.88
CA LYS A 200 -11.00 -7.50 32.22
C LYS A 200 -10.35 -6.64 33.29
N TYR A 201 -9.19 -6.06 32.97
CA TYR A 201 -8.37 -5.28 33.88
C TYR A 201 -8.53 -3.77 33.70
N ASP A 202 -9.69 -3.35 33.20
CA ASP A 202 -10.15 -1.96 33.14
C ASP A 202 -9.20 -1.01 32.39
N ARG A 203 -8.39 -1.54 31.46
CA ARG A 203 -7.42 -0.73 30.72
C ARG A 203 -8.07 0.24 29.74
N MET A 204 -9.31 -0.03 29.37
CA MET A 204 -10.10 0.76 28.43
C MET A 204 -10.96 1.82 29.12
N ASP A 205 -11.02 1.85 30.46
CA ASP A 205 -11.79 2.86 31.19
C ASP A 205 -11.30 4.27 30.83
N GLY A 206 -12.20 5.14 30.35
CA GLY A 206 -11.86 6.48 29.85
C GLY A 206 -11.61 6.56 28.34
N VAL A 207 -11.56 5.42 27.64
CA VAL A 207 -11.35 5.38 26.18
C VAL A 207 -12.67 5.43 25.43
N ASP A 208 -12.81 6.42 24.55
CA ASP A 208 -13.90 6.55 23.60
C ASP A 208 -13.52 5.95 22.23
N LEU A 209 -14.32 5.00 21.75
CA LEU A 209 -14.15 4.38 20.44
C LEU A 209 -15.19 4.94 19.46
N SER A 210 -14.73 5.31 18.26
CA SER A 210 -15.59 5.63 17.11
C SER A 210 -16.33 4.39 16.57
N ALA A 211 -15.79 3.19 16.77
CA ALA A 211 -16.46 1.93 16.50
C ALA A 211 -15.88 0.79 17.38
N ALA A 212 -16.76 -0.03 17.94
CA ALA A 212 -16.42 -1.27 18.65
C ALA A 212 -16.73 -2.49 17.76
N VAL A 213 -15.70 -3.27 17.42
CA VAL A 213 -15.82 -4.41 16.50
C VAL A 213 -15.71 -5.73 17.26
N PHE A 214 -16.66 -6.64 17.05
CA PHE A 214 -16.63 -8.01 17.55
C PHE A 214 -16.56 -9.01 16.40
N LEU A 215 -15.40 -9.67 16.26
CA LEU A 215 -15.13 -10.57 15.14
C LEU A 215 -15.64 -12.00 15.35
N ASN A 216 -15.30 -12.61 16.48
CA ASN A 216 -15.60 -14.01 16.82
C ASN A 216 -15.25 -14.31 18.28
N ILE A 217 -15.77 -15.43 18.78
CA ILE A 217 -15.42 -16.00 20.09
C ILE A 217 -15.11 -17.50 19.92
N GLY A 218 -14.26 -18.04 20.79
CA GLY A 218 -13.86 -19.44 20.84
C GLY A 218 -12.88 -19.66 21.98
N TYR A 219 -12.69 -20.91 22.43
CA TYR A 219 -11.84 -21.26 23.57
C TYR A 219 -10.37 -20.85 23.30
N ASP A 220 -9.92 -19.80 23.99
CA ASP A 220 -8.56 -19.26 23.98
C ASP A 220 -8.37 -18.47 25.29
N HIS A 221 -7.15 -18.33 25.80
CA HIS A 221 -6.85 -17.57 27.03
C HIS A 221 -7.56 -18.02 28.33
N ILE A 222 -8.06 -19.26 28.41
CA ILE A 222 -8.68 -19.81 29.63
C ILE A 222 -7.60 -20.43 30.51
N SER A 223 -7.36 -19.83 31.67
CA SER A 223 -6.41 -20.31 32.68
C SER A 223 -6.70 -19.67 34.04
N PRO A 224 -6.22 -20.26 35.15
CA PRO A 224 -6.35 -19.65 36.48
C PRO A 224 -5.77 -18.23 36.61
N ILE A 225 -4.89 -17.83 35.68
CA ILE A 225 -4.17 -16.55 35.72
C ILE A 225 -4.81 -15.50 34.79
N GLU A 226 -5.36 -15.93 33.64
CA GLU A 226 -5.96 -15.02 32.65
C GLU A 226 -7.48 -14.93 32.82
N HIS A 227 -8.21 -15.99 32.44
CA HIS A 227 -9.65 -16.13 32.58
C HIS A 227 -10.00 -17.49 33.18
N PRO A 228 -10.64 -17.56 34.37
CA PRO A 228 -10.88 -18.82 35.07
C PRO A 228 -11.76 -19.79 34.28
N ASP A 229 -12.64 -19.27 33.43
CA ASP A 229 -13.52 -20.04 32.57
C ASP A 229 -13.87 -19.27 31.28
N PHE A 230 -14.59 -19.94 30.38
CA PHE A 230 -15.04 -19.36 29.11
C PHE A 230 -16.01 -18.18 29.32
N GLU A 231 -16.80 -18.19 30.39
CA GLU A 231 -17.81 -17.17 30.62
C GLU A 231 -17.17 -15.85 31.08
N ASP A 232 -16.17 -15.90 31.95
CA ASP A 232 -15.35 -14.72 32.30
C ASP A 232 -14.63 -14.15 31.07
N TYR A 233 -14.09 -15.02 30.20
CA TYR A 233 -13.46 -14.61 28.93
C TYR A 233 -14.45 -13.93 27.99
N PHE A 234 -15.63 -14.52 27.80
CA PHE A 234 -16.64 -13.99 26.90
C PHE A 234 -17.25 -12.69 27.43
N ALA A 235 -17.67 -12.66 28.69
CA ALA A 235 -18.21 -11.47 29.34
C ALA A 235 -17.20 -10.31 29.31
N SER A 236 -15.91 -10.59 29.49
CA SER A 236 -14.85 -9.57 29.37
C SER A 236 -14.82 -8.95 27.98
N LYS A 237 -14.94 -9.73 26.89
CA LYS A 237 -14.97 -9.16 25.53
C LYS A 237 -16.21 -8.31 25.25
N LEU A 238 -17.36 -8.69 25.80
CA LEU A 238 -18.61 -7.95 25.59
C LEU A 238 -18.55 -6.52 26.16
N LYS A 239 -17.69 -6.27 27.16
CA LYS A 239 -17.45 -4.92 27.70
C LYS A 239 -16.98 -3.91 26.66
N ILE A 240 -16.42 -4.35 25.51
CA ILE A 240 -15.99 -3.41 24.44
C ILE A 240 -17.12 -2.48 23.98
N PHE A 241 -18.37 -2.96 23.99
CA PHE A 241 -19.51 -2.18 23.51
C PHE A 241 -19.81 -0.97 24.41
N ALA A 242 -19.41 -1.00 25.67
CA ALA A 242 -19.56 0.15 26.58
C ALA A 242 -18.70 1.36 26.20
N HIS A 243 -17.75 1.18 25.27
CA HIS A 243 -16.81 2.23 24.84
C HIS A 243 -17.19 2.87 23.50
N SER A 244 -18.32 2.52 22.88
CA SER A 244 -18.70 3.08 21.58
C SER A 244 -20.22 3.21 21.42
N ASP A 245 -20.66 4.20 20.66
CA ASP A 245 -22.05 4.28 20.21
C ASP A 245 -22.32 3.46 18.92
N LEU A 246 -21.27 3.02 18.23
CA LEU A 246 -21.33 2.19 17.03
C LEU A 246 -20.72 0.81 17.28
N ALA A 247 -21.55 -0.23 17.25
CA ALA A 247 -21.11 -1.63 17.25
C ALA A 247 -21.08 -2.22 15.84
N VAL A 248 -20.05 -3.01 15.56
CA VAL A 248 -19.93 -3.84 14.35
C VAL A 248 -19.81 -5.31 14.75
N VAL A 249 -20.77 -6.13 14.35
CA VAL A 249 -20.93 -7.52 14.84
C VAL A 249 -20.94 -8.53 13.70
N ASN A 250 -20.12 -9.57 13.80
CA ASN A 250 -20.15 -10.72 12.90
C ASN A 250 -21.35 -11.63 13.22
N LEU A 251 -22.22 -11.90 12.24
CA LEU A 251 -23.32 -12.86 12.42
C LEU A 251 -22.89 -14.33 12.24
N ASP A 252 -21.68 -14.56 11.72
CA ASP A 252 -21.13 -15.91 11.54
C ASP A 252 -20.35 -16.39 12.78
N ALA A 253 -20.35 -15.60 13.86
CA ALA A 253 -19.69 -15.94 15.12
C ALA A 253 -20.53 -16.89 15.98
N ASP A 254 -19.89 -17.56 16.94
CA ASP A 254 -20.61 -18.23 18.03
C ASP A 254 -21.22 -17.20 18.99
N GLU A 255 -22.27 -17.60 19.73
CA GLU A 255 -22.94 -16.78 20.75
C GLU A 255 -23.55 -15.44 20.25
N VAL A 256 -23.83 -15.32 18.93
CA VAL A 256 -24.35 -14.10 18.29
C VAL A 256 -25.54 -13.45 19.01
N PRO A 257 -26.56 -14.18 19.50
CA PRO A 257 -27.66 -13.56 20.25
C PRO A 257 -27.18 -12.78 21.49
N ARG A 258 -26.21 -13.31 22.23
CA ARG A 258 -25.65 -12.65 23.42
C ARG A 258 -24.79 -11.44 23.03
N VAL A 259 -23.99 -11.57 21.97
CA VAL A 259 -23.19 -10.46 21.42
C VAL A 259 -24.08 -9.30 20.97
N LEU A 260 -25.15 -9.59 20.21
CA LEU A 260 -26.10 -8.58 19.74
C LEU A 260 -26.87 -7.92 20.89
N ASN A 261 -27.21 -8.68 21.94
CA ASN A 261 -27.87 -8.11 23.11
C ASN A 261 -26.96 -7.12 23.83
N ALA A 262 -25.70 -7.50 24.09
CA ALA A 262 -24.71 -6.60 24.69
C ALA A 262 -24.44 -5.35 23.83
N ALA A 263 -24.34 -5.53 22.50
CA ALA A 263 -24.18 -4.41 21.58
C ALA A 263 -25.38 -3.45 21.62
N ARG A 264 -26.63 -3.95 21.65
CA ARG A 264 -27.84 -3.11 21.71
C ARG A 264 -28.07 -2.46 23.07
N GLU A 265 -27.50 -3.02 24.13
CA GLU A 265 -27.57 -2.44 25.48
C GLU A 265 -26.74 -1.15 25.58
N HIS A 266 -25.61 -1.09 24.88
CA HIS A 266 -24.65 0.02 24.99
C HIS A 266 -24.59 0.95 23.77
N CYS A 267 -24.88 0.45 22.57
CA CYS A 267 -24.70 1.17 21.32
C CYS A 267 -26.04 1.53 20.67
N SER A 268 -26.24 2.79 20.27
CA SER A 268 -27.44 3.18 19.52
C SER A 268 -27.44 2.69 18.07
N ARG A 269 -26.24 2.42 17.52
CA ARG A 269 -26.05 1.94 16.15
C ARG A 269 -25.37 0.59 16.16
N VAL A 270 -26.03 -0.42 15.59
CA VAL A 270 -25.47 -1.77 15.40
C VAL A 270 -25.46 -2.12 13.92
N LEU A 271 -24.27 -2.29 13.36
CA LEU A 271 -24.07 -2.80 12.00
C LEU A 271 -23.63 -4.26 12.06
N THR A 272 -24.17 -5.07 11.17
CA THR A 272 -23.88 -6.50 11.08
C THR A 272 -23.16 -6.84 9.79
N PHE A 273 -22.26 -7.81 9.85
CA PHE A 273 -21.63 -8.38 8.66
C PHE A 273 -21.67 -9.90 8.68
N SER A 274 -21.68 -10.52 7.51
CA SER A 274 -21.79 -11.98 7.36
C SER A 274 -21.41 -12.44 5.95
N GLU A 275 -20.92 -13.67 5.84
CA GLU A 275 -20.81 -14.43 4.59
C GLU A 275 -21.97 -15.41 4.38
N GLN A 276 -22.73 -15.72 5.44
CA GLN A 276 -23.79 -16.75 5.43
C GLN A 276 -25.21 -16.17 5.44
N ASP A 277 -25.42 -15.01 6.05
CA ASP A 277 -26.70 -14.33 6.20
C ASP A 277 -26.82 -13.10 5.29
N PRO A 278 -27.57 -13.20 4.17
CA PRO A 278 -27.79 -12.08 3.24
C PRO A 278 -28.56 -10.89 3.85
N ALA A 279 -29.15 -11.03 5.04
CA ALA A 279 -29.80 -9.94 5.75
C ALA A 279 -28.83 -9.05 6.53
N ALA A 280 -27.56 -9.43 6.65
CA ALA A 280 -26.52 -8.59 7.24
C ALA A 280 -26.39 -7.26 6.48
N ALA A 281 -26.06 -6.18 7.20
CA ALA A 281 -25.86 -4.87 6.58
C ALA A 281 -24.71 -4.91 5.55
N VAL A 282 -23.64 -5.66 5.85
CA VAL A 282 -22.54 -5.93 4.93
C VAL A 282 -22.47 -7.43 4.67
N PHE A 283 -22.87 -7.84 3.47
CA PHE A 283 -22.91 -9.25 3.07
C PHE A 283 -21.83 -9.58 2.03
N GLY A 284 -21.01 -10.60 2.33
CA GLY A 284 -20.02 -11.16 1.41
C GLY A 284 -20.54 -12.42 0.73
N SER A 285 -20.25 -12.59 -0.57
CA SER A 285 -20.67 -13.74 -1.37
C SER A 285 -19.71 -14.01 -2.51
N GLN A 286 -19.88 -15.14 -3.21
CA GLN A 286 -19.09 -15.51 -4.41
C GLN A 286 -17.58 -15.47 -4.17
N VAL A 287 -17.15 -15.90 -2.97
CA VAL A 287 -15.75 -15.99 -2.60
C VAL A 287 -15.06 -17.02 -3.48
N ARG A 288 -14.01 -16.61 -4.18
CA ARG A 288 -13.22 -17.47 -5.05
C ARG A 288 -11.78 -17.00 -5.15
N LYS A 289 -10.88 -17.96 -5.34
CA LYS A 289 -9.48 -17.67 -5.63
C LYS A 289 -9.28 -17.37 -7.12
N GLN A 290 -8.53 -16.32 -7.44
CA GLN A 290 -8.08 -16.03 -8.80
C GLN A 290 -6.59 -15.70 -8.77
N GLY A 291 -5.75 -16.61 -9.27
CA GLY A 291 -4.30 -16.48 -9.12
C GLY A 291 -3.88 -16.52 -7.64
N HIS A 292 -3.20 -15.46 -7.20
CA HIS A 292 -2.77 -15.27 -5.81
C HIS A 292 -3.79 -14.48 -4.96
N ASP A 293 -4.87 -14.02 -5.57
CA ASP A 293 -5.86 -13.16 -4.91
C ASP A 293 -7.15 -13.90 -4.59
N ILE A 294 -7.88 -13.35 -3.63
CA ILE A 294 -9.25 -13.74 -3.29
C ILE A 294 -10.19 -12.66 -3.80
N LEU A 295 -11.12 -13.05 -4.66
CA LEU A 295 -12.21 -12.22 -5.14
C LEU A 295 -13.51 -12.58 -4.42
N PHE A 296 -14.29 -11.58 -4.05
CA PHE A 296 -15.57 -11.77 -3.38
C PHE A 296 -16.48 -10.58 -3.66
N ARG A 297 -17.77 -10.83 -3.83
CA ARG A 297 -18.79 -9.79 -4.02
C ARG A 297 -19.31 -9.34 -2.66
N VAL A 298 -19.25 -8.04 -2.43
CA VAL A 298 -19.77 -7.37 -1.24
C VAL A 298 -21.03 -6.59 -1.60
N LYS A 299 -22.03 -6.65 -0.73
CA LYS A 299 -23.23 -5.82 -0.78
C LYS A 299 -23.33 -5.05 0.54
N THR A 300 -23.42 -3.73 0.46
CA THR A 300 -23.72 -2.83 1.58
C THR A 300 -24.97 -2.01 1.26
N PRO A 301 -25.51 -1.20 2.18
CA PRO A 301 -26.59 -0.27 1.88
C PRO A 301 -26.20 0.77 0.82
N ARG A 302 -24.90 1.08 0.67
CA ARG A 302 -24.37 2.11 -0.23
C ARG A 302 -23.90 1.59 -1.58
N PHE A 303 -23.40 0.36 -1.67
CA PHE A 303 -22.84 -0.18 -2.91
C PHE A 303 -22.91 -1.70 -3.00
N SER A 304 -22.78 -2.22 -4.23
CA SER A 304 -22.56 -3.64 -4.47
C SER A 304 -21.45 -3.83 -5.51
N ARG A 305 -20.37 -4.51 -5.13
CA ARG A 305 -19.15 -4.61 -5.93
C ARG A 305 -18.33 -5.85 -5.60
N GLU A 306 -17.51 -6.28 -6.54
CA GLU A 306 -16.46 -7.25 -6.31
C GLU A 306 -15.19 -6.61 -5.74
N PHE A 307 -14.73 -7.13 -4.61
CA PHE A 307 -13.48 -6.77 -3.94
C PHE A 307 -12.40 -7.79 -4.23
N ARG A 308 -11.15 -7.34 -4.13
CA ARG A 308 -9.95 -8.15 -4.28
C ARG A 308 -9.11 -8.02 -3.02
N LEU A 309 -8.77 -9.17 -2.42
CA LEU A 309 -7.78 -9.30 -1.37
C LEU A 309 -6.55 -10.02 -1.92
N THR A 310 -5.39 -9.44 -1.63
CA THR A 310 -4.08 -9.97 -1.99
C THR A 310 -3.47 -10.86 -0.91
N MET A 311 -4.10 -10.94 0.27
CA MET A 311 -3.71 -11.87 1.32
C MET A 311 -4.42 -13.20 1.10
N PRO A 312 -3.72 -14.34 1.15
CA PRO A 312 -4.34 -15.66 1.04
C PRO A 312 -5.16 -15.99 2.30
N GLY A 313 -5.86 -17.12 2.30
CA GLY A 313 -6.75 -17.53 3.38
C GLY A 313 -8.17 -17.01 3.21
N LEU A 314 -9.11 -17.90 2.90
CA LEU A 314 -10.54 -17.54 2.71
C LEU A 314 -11.13 -16.86 3.95
N PHE A 315 -10.67 -17.21 5.15
CA PHE A 315 -11.08 -16.57 6.40
C PHE A 315 -10.77 -15.07 6.49
N ASN A 316 -9.84 -14.55 5.66
CA ASN A 316 -9.56 -13.12 5.60
C ASN A 316 -10.69 -12.31 4.97
N VAL A 317 -11.62 -12.95 4.26
CA VAL A 317 -12.82 -12.29 3.75
C VAL A 317 -13.68 -11.77 4.91
N GLN A 318 -13.89 -12.55 5.98
CA GLN A 318 -14.62 -12.08 7.16
C GLN A 318 -13.98 -10.85 7.81
N ASN A 319 -12.64 -10.87 7.95
CA ASN A 319 -11.89 -9.73 8.47
C ASN A 319 -12.04 -8.49 7.57
N ALA A 320 -12.08 -8.68 6.24
CA ALA A 320 -12.32 -7.60 5.30
C ALA A 320 -13.77 -7.09 5.38
N LEU A 321 -14.77 -7.95 5.52
CA LEU A 321 -16.17 -7.55 5.72
C LEU A 321 -16.33 -6.74 7.02
N ALA A 322 -15.62 -7.12 8.10
CA ALA A 322 -15.58 -6.34 9.33
C ALA A 322 -15.03 -4.92 9.09
N ALA A 323 -13.91 -4.81 8.37
CA ALA A 323 -13.33 -3.52 8.00
C ALA A 323 -14.27 -2.68 7.11
N ILE A 324 -14.95 -3.32 6.16
CA ILE A 324 -15.96 -2.67 5.30
C ILE A 324 -17.15 -2.20 6.13
N ALA A 325 -17.63 -2.97 7.10
CA ALA A 325 -18.75 -2.59 7.97
C ALA A 325 -18.42 -1.41 8.88
N VAL A 326 -17.19 -1.33 9.41
CA VAL A 326 -16.70 -0.12 10.09
C VAL A 326 -16.71 1.07 9.14
N CYS A 327 -16.18 0.89 7.92
CA CYS A 327 -16.14 1.95 6.91
C CYS A 327 -17.53 2.43 6.47
N GLU A 328 -18.51 1.53 6.42
CA GLU A 328 -19.93 1.84 6.18
C GLU A 328 -20.46 2.71 7.33
N GLY A 329 -20.19 2.34 8.58
CA GLY A 329 -20.63 3.08 9.77
C GLY A 329 -19.98 4.46 9.94
N LEU A 330 -18.73 4.62 9.51
CA LEU A 330 -17.96 5.87 9.55
C LEU A 330 -18.07 6.71 8.27
N GLY A 331 -18.76 6.22 7.23
CA GLY A 331 -18.97 6.98 6.00
C GLY A 331 -17.74 7.08 5.08
N ILE A 332 -16.82 6.12 5.12
CA ILE A 332 -15.63 6.10 4.25
C ILE A 332 -16.06 5.83 2.79
N PRO A 333 -15.50 6.52 1.78
CA PRO A 333 -15.84 6.30 0.37
C PRO A 333 -15.44 4.92 -0.15
N GLU A 334 -16.30 4.30 -0.97
CA GLU A 334 -16.09 2.95 -1.55
C GLU A 334 -14.72 2.78 -2.21
N GLN A 335 -14.28 3.78 -2.99
CA GLN A 335 -13.00 3.73 -3.69
C GLN A 335 -11.81 3.56 -2.75
N CYS A 336 -11.83 4.22 -1.58
CA CYS A 336 -10.77 4.10 -0.57
C CYS A 336 -10.79 2.71 0.08
N ILE A 337 -11.99 2.16 0.32
CA ILE A 337 -12.16 0.80 0.84
C ILE A 337 -11.57 -0.22 -0.15
N TYR A 338 -11.92 -0.10 -1.44
CA TYR A 338 -11.47 -1.01 -2.49
C TYR A 338 -9.95 -0.98 -2.67
N VAL A 339 -9.37 0.21 -2.79
CA VAL A 339 -7.91 0.37 -2.97
C VAL A 339 -7.15 -0.03 -1.70
N GLY A 340 -7.67 0.34 -0.52
CA GLY A 340 -7.07 -0.02 0.78
C GLY A 340 -6.96 -1.52 0.95
N LEU A 341 -8.05 -2.27 0.73
CA LEU A 341 -8.05 -3.73 0.83
C LEU A 341 -7.16 -4.40 -0.22
N MET A 342 -7.10 -3.85 -1.44
CA MET A 342 -6.21 -4.37 -2.49
C MET A 342 -4.72 -4.19 -2.13
N LYS A 343 -4.36 -3.10 -1.46
CA LYS A 343 -2.98 -2.83 -1.04
C LYS A 343 -2.61 -3.49 0.28
N ALA A 344 -3.60 -3.88 1.08
CA ALA A 344 -3.36 -4.30 2.44
C ALA A 344 -2.38 -5.48 2.53
N ARG A 345 -1.43 -5.35 3.46
CA ARG A 345 -0.50 -6.39 3.88
C ARG A 345 -0.42 -6.34 5.40
N VAL A 346 -0.42 -7.51 6.03
CA VAL A 346 -0.28 -7.63 7.47
C VAL A 346 1.07 -8.30 7.72
N PRO A 347 2.05 -7.57 8.29
CA PRO A 347 3.38 -8.14 8.49
C PRO A 347 3.33 -9.45 9.27
N GLY A 348 3.97 -10.49 8.75
CA GLY A 348 4.05 -11.81 9.40
C GLY A 348 2.74 -12.58 9.52
N ARG A 349 1.67 -12.20 8.81
CA ARG A 349 0.41 -12.96 8.72
C ARG A 349 0.17 -13.43 7.30
N MET A 350 0.18 -14.73 7.10
CA MET A 350 -0.04 -15.41 5.81
C MET A 350 0.80 -14.81 4.67
N GLU A 351 2.06 -14.47 4.94
CA GLU A 351 2.95 -13.93 3.92
C GLU A 351 3.44 -15.05 3.02
N VAL A 352 3.02 -15.00 1.75
CA VAL A 352 3.35 -16.03 0.76
C VAL A 352 4.57 -15.62 -0.03
N TYR A 353 5.57 -16.48 -0.01
CA TYR A 353 6.77 -16.39 -0.81
C TYR A 353 6.85 -17.61 -1.71
N GLN A 354 7.26 -17.42 -2.96
CA GLN A 354 7.42 -18.51 -3.91
C GLN A 354 8.80 -18.44 -4.53
N ASN A 355 9.34 -19.60 -4.86
CA ASN A 355 10.52 -19.69 -5.71
C ASN A 355 10.13 -19.37 -7.17
N ALA A 356 11.10 -19.14 -8.05
CA ALA A 356 10.91 -18.59 -9.39
C ALA A 356 9.94 -19.36 -10.30
N ASN A 357 9.77 -20.67 -10.10
CA ASN A 357 8.82 -21.49 -10.87
C ASN A 357 7.55 -21.89 -10.09
N GLY A 358 7.36 -21.37 -8.87
CA GLY A 358 6.19 -21.60 -8.04
C GLY A 358 6.03 -23.02 -7.49
N ARG A 359 7.04 -23.89 -7.60
CA ARG A 359 7.02 -25.27 -7.04
C ARG A 359 7.07 -25.26 -5.53
N ILE A 360 7.85 -24.37 -4.94
CA ILE A 360 7.94 -24.17 -3.50
C ILE A 360 7.14 -22.92 -3.15
N THR A 361 6.20 -23.07 -2.23
CA THR A 361 5.45 -21.95 -1.65
C THR A 361 5.71 -21.94 -0.15
N ALA A 362 6.43 -20.94 0.35
CA ALA A 362 6.61 -20.72 1.77
C ALA A 362 5.55 -19.74 2.29
N ILE A 363 4.89 -20.07 3.39
CA ILE A 363 3.89 -19.24 4.06
C ILE A 363 4.42 -18.95 5.46
N VAL A 364 4.77 -17.68 5.68
CA VAL A 364 5.24 -17.19 6.98
C VAL A 364 4.03 -16.64 7.75
N ASP A 365 3.70 -17.24 8.90
CA ASP A 365 2.54 -16.87 9.71
C ASP A 365 2.79 -16.88 11.22
N TYR A 366 2.21 -15.92 11.93
CA TYR A 366 2.30 -15.80 13.38
C TYR A 366 1.38 -16.75 14.18
N ALA A 367 0.89 -17.83 13.58
CA ALA A 367 0.11 -18.85 14.26
C ALA A 367 0.95 -19.45 15.39
N HIS A 368 0.41 -19.46 16.61
CA HIS A 368 1.10 -19.98 17.80
C HIS A 368 0.14 -20.64 18.80
N ASN A 369 -1.09 -20.97 18.39
CA ASN A 369 -2.02 -21.75 19.21
C ASN A 369 -2.88 -22.70 18.35
N ARG A 370 -3.49 -23.67 19.04
CA ARG A 370 -4.22 -24.81 18.45
C ARG A 370 -5.16 -24.42 17.32
N LEU A 371 -6.10 -23.52 17.60
CA LEU A 371 -7.11 -23.10 16.63
C LEU A 371 -6.50 -22.40 15.40
N SER A 372 -5.46 -21.56 15.60
CA SER A 372 -4.76 -20.89 14.50
C SER A 372 -4.01 -21.88 13.62
N PHE A 373 -3.34 -22.87 14.21
CA PHE A 373 -2.67 -23.96 13.48
C PHE A 373 -3.67 -24.78 12.66
N GLU A 374 -4.77 -25.24 13.27
CA GLU A 374 -5.78 -26.03 12.55
C GLU A 374 -6.36 -25.26 11.35
N LYS A 375 -6.72 -23.98 11.53
CA LYS A 375 -7.21 -23.15 10.42
C LYS A 375 -6.16 -22.94 9.33
N LEU A 376 -4.90 -22.72 9.69
CA LEU A 376 -3.80 -22.58 8.73
C LEU A 376 -3.68 -23.84 7.87
N PHE A 377 -3.64 -25.02 8.48
CA PHE A 377 -3.55 -26.30 7.77
C PHE A 377 -4.77 -26.57 6.88
N LEU A 378 -5.98 -26.31 7.38
CA LEU A 378 -7.20 -26.47 6.58
C LEU A 378 -7.19 -25.54 5.35
N SER A 379 -6.77 -24.29 5.54
CA SER A 379 -6.60 -23.32 4.44
C SER A 379 -5.57 -23.80 3.42
N VAL A 380 -4.41 -24.29 3.87
CA VAL A 380 -3.38 -24.82 2.97
C VAL A 380 -3.87 -26.01 2.17
N LYS A 381 -4.57 -26.94 2.83
CA LYS A 381 -5.11 -28.14 2.17
C LYS A 381 -6.13 -27.79 1.08
N GLU A 382 -6.97 -26.80 1.33
CA GLU A 382 -7.96 -26.30 0.37
C GLU A 382 -7.29 -25.52 -0.77
N GLU A 383 -6.31 -24.67 -0.46
CA GLU A 383 -5.70 -23.75 -1.41
C GLU A 383 -4.60 -24.35 -2.28
N TYR A 384 -3.96 -25.43 -1.82
CA TYR A 384 -2.80 -26.07 -2.46
C TYR A 384 -3.00 -27.58 -2.57
N PRO A 385 -4.07 -28.05 -3.24
CA PRO A 385 -4.39 -29.48 -3.31
C PRO A 385 -3.26 -30.27 -3.97
N GLY A 386 -2.89 -31.39 -3.35
CA GLY A 386 -1.87 -32.32 -3.87
C GLY A 386 -0.42 -31.88 -3.70
N ARG A 387 -0.15 -30.76 -3.01
CA ARG A 387 1.21 -30.37 -2.61
C ARG A 387 1.61 -31.03 -1.30
N ARG A 388 2.90 -31.36 -1.17
CA ARG A 388 3.50 -31.79 0.09
C ARG A 388 3.48 -30.63 1.08
N VAL A 389 3.19 -30.88 2.35
CA VAL A 389 3.13 -29.88 3.41
C VAL A 389 4.27 -30.11 4.40
N VAL A 390 5.15 -29.12 4.55
CA VAL A 390 6.21 -29.09 5.56
C VAL A 390 5.90 -27.99 6.55
N ILE A 391 6.14 -28.17 7.85
CA ILE A 391 6.01 -27.10 8.83
C ILE A 391 7.31 -26.92 9.62
N VAL A 392 7.72 -25.67 9.82
CA VAL A 392 8.87 -25.25 10.62
C VAL A 392 8.37 -24.40 11.77
N PHE A 393 8.50 -24.88 13.01
CA PHE A 393 8.04 -24.13 14.19
C PHE A 393 8.75 -24.53 15.48
N GLY A 394 8.63 -23.67 16.49
CA GLY A 394 9.13 -23.89 17.85
C GLY A 394 8.06 -23.68 18.90
N CYS A 395 8.46 -23.67 20.17
CA CYS A 395 7.62 -23.23 21.29
C CYS A 395 8.45 -22.39 22.27
N PRO A 396 7.82 -21.47 23.00
CA PRO A 396 8.51 -20.69 24.01
C PRO A 396 8.88 -21.51 25.26
N GLY A 397 9.95 -21.10 25.93
CA GLY A 397 10.38 -21.68 27.20
C GLY A 397 9.68 -21.07 28.41
N LYS A 398 9.46 -21.90 29.44
CA LYS A 398 8.82 -21.55 30.72
C LYS A 398 7.42 -20.89 30.65
N LYS A 399 6.79 -20.81 29.47
CA LYS A 399 5.43 -20.30 29.26
C LYS A 399 4.70 -21.16 28.25
N ALA A 400 3.37 -21.20 28.36
CA ALA A 400 2.48 -21.87 27.40
C ALA A 400 2.88 -23.32 27.06
N LEU A 401 3.19 -24.12 28.09
CA LEU A 401 3.68 -25.50 27.98
C LEU A 401 2.68 -26.43 27.27
N ASP A 402 1.38 -26.16 27.44
CA ASP A 402 0.27 -26.82 26.76
C ASP A 402 0.43 -26.80 25.23
N ARG A 403 1.01 -25.74 24.68
CA ARG A 403 1.25 -25.59 23.23
C ARG A 403 2.23 -26.61 22.69
N ARG A 404 3.20 -27.07 23.48
CA ARG A 404 4.21 -28.06 23.03
C ARG A 404 3.54 -29.36 22.60
N LYS A 405 2.52 -29.78 23.34
CA LYS A 405 1.69 -30.93 22.98
C LYS A 405 0.74 -30.60 21.86
N ASP A 406 -0.12 -29.59 22.06
CA ASP A 406 -1.23 -29.31 21.16
C ASP A 406 -0.77 -28.99 19.74
N LEU A 407 0.23 -28.12 19.58
CA LEU A 407 0.73 -27.71 18.26
C LEU A 407 1.44 -28.86 17.56
N SER A 408 2.21 -29.67 18.30
CA SER A 408 2.92 -30.83 17.76
C SER A 408 1.96 -31.90 17.27
N GLU A 409 0.90 -32.21 18.02
CA GLU A 409 -0.11 -33.19 17.59
C GLU A 409 -0.89 -32.73 16.36
N ILE A 410 -1.18 -31.43 16.26
CA ILE A 410 -1.85 -30.85 15.08
C ILE A 410 -0.92 -30.83 13.88
N ALA A 411 0.31 -30.35 14.05
CA ALA A 411 1.32 -30.36 13.00
C ALA A 411 1.51 -31.75 12.42
N ALA A 412 1.67 -32.76 13.28
CA ALA A 412 1.83 -34.16 12.90
C ALA A 412 0.61 -34.73 12.15
N ARG A 413 -0.60 -34.23 12.42
CA ARG A 413 -1.82 -34.69 11.74
C ARG A 413 -1.94 -34.19 10.30
N TYR A 414 -1.39 -33.01 10.01
CA TYR A 414 -1.63 -32.30 8.74
C TYR A 414 -0.40 -32.12 7.86
N ALA A 415 0.81 -32.16 8.44
CA ALA A 415 2.06 -32.05 7.70
C ALA A 415 2.61 -33.42 7.30
N ASP A 416 3.35 -33.45 6.19
CA ASP A 416 4.17 -34.59 5.77
C ASP A 416 5.55 -34.59 6.42
N LEU A 417 6.00 -33.44 6.95
CA LEU A 417 7.25 -33.31 7.72
C LEU A 417 7.14 -32.16 8.72
N VAL A 418 7.53 -32.43 9.97
CA VAL A 418 7.63 -31.45 11.05
C VAL A 418 9.09 -31.12 11.35
N VAL A 419 9.50 -29.89 11.10
CA VAL A 419 10.82 -29.36 11.48
C VAL A 419 10.67 -28.55 12.76
N ILE A 420 11.26 -29.04 13.84
CA ILE A 420 11.22 -28.45 15.17
C ILE A 420 12.47 -27.60 15.36
N THR A 421 12.28 -26.34 15.79
CA THR A 421 13.37 -25.37 15.95
C THR A 421 13.13 -24.43 17.13
N GLU A 422 14.04 -23.48 17.37
CA GLU A 422 13.87 -22.46 18.40
C GLU A 422 12.80 -21.39 18.03
N GLU A 423 12.21 -20.81 19.07
CA GLU A 423 11.30 -19.65 18.97
C GLU A 423 11.67 -18.61 20.03
N ASP A 424 11.31 -18.88 21.30
CA ASP A 424 11.52 -17.96 22.40
C ASP A 424 11.94 -18.77 23.64
N PRO A 425 13.07 -19.50 23.58
CA PRO A 425 13.44 -20.48 24.60
C PRO A 425 13.63 -19.87 25.99
N GLY A 426 13.91 -18.56 26.07
CA GLY A 426 14.16 -17.90 27.34
C GLY A 426 15.28 -18.61 28.09
N GLU A 427 15.06 -18.90 29.37
CA GLU A 427 16.05 -19.58 30.22
C GLU A 427 16.06 -21.11 30.09
N GLU A 428 15.17 -21.70 29.28
CA GLU A 428 15.09 -23.14 29.07
C GLU A 428 15.94 -23.56 27.86
N ASP A 429 16.44 -24.79 27.88
CA ASP A 429 17.27 -25.31 26.80
C ASP A 429 16.43 -25.62 25.54
N VAL A 430 16.88 -25.16 24.37
CA VAL A 430 16.18 -25.33 23.09
C VAL A 430 15.98 -26.80 22.74
N LEU A 431 16.98 -27.65 23.01
CA LEU A 431 16.90 -29.08 22.68
C LEU A 431 15.93 -29.79 23.61
N ASP A 432 15.83 -29.39 24.87
CA ASP A 432 14.85 -29.97 25.80
C ASP A 432 13.41 -29.67 25.36
N ILE A 433 13.12 -28.41 25.00
CA ILE A 433 11.82 -28.03 24.41
C ILE A 433 11.57 -28.83 23.13
N SER A 434 12.56 -28.90 22.25
CA SER A 434 12.45 -29.58 20.96
C SER A 434 12.18 -31.09 21.12
N ARG A 435 12.84 -31.75 22.08
CA ARG A 435 12.64 -33.18 22.37
C ARG A 435 11.26 -33.47 22.94
N GLU A 436 10.74 -32.59 23.80
CA GLU A 436 9.38 -32.70 24.31
C GLU A 436 8.36 -32.62 23.17
N MET A 437 8.50 -31.62 22.29
CA MET A 437 7.67 -31.48 21.10
C MET A 437 7.77 -32.70 20.17
N ALA A 438 8.99 -33.18 19.92
CA ALA A 438 9.25 -34.34 19.06
C ALA A 438 8.52 -35.60 19.55
N ALA A 439 8.50 -35.86 20.86
CA ALA A 439 7.77 -36.99 21.42
C ALA A 439 6.26 -36.93 21.11
N HIS A 440 5.66 -35.74 21.07
CA HIS A 440 4.27 -35.55 20.68
C HIS A 440 4.03 -35.76 19.18
N VAL A 441 4.98 -35.37 18.33
CA VAL A 441 4.93 -35.65 16.88
C VAL A 441 5.03 -37.15 16.61
N GLU A 442 5.97 -37.83 17.27
CA GLU A 442 6.21 -39.26 17.14
C GLU A 442 4.99 -40.09 17.56
N ASN A 443 4.30 -39.68 18.63
CA ASN A 443 3.06 -40.32 19.09
C ASN A 443 1.92 -40.30 18.06
N VAL A 444 1.90 -39.32 17.14
CA VAL A 444 0.91 -39.22 16.07
C VAL A 444 1.38 -39.95 14.79
N GLY A 445 2.68 -40.20 14.65
CA GLY A 445 3.27 -40.97 13.55
C GLY A 445 3.63 -40.14 12.31
N CYS A 446 4.10 -38.91 12.49
CA CYS A 446 4.60 -38.04 11.42
C CYS A 446 6.14 -37.97 11.42
N ASP A 447 6.75 -37.84 10.25
CA ASP A 447 8.19 -37.62 10.13
C ASP A 447 8.57 -36.27 10.75
N TYR A 448 9.68 -36.24 11.48
CA TYR A 448 10.18 -35.01 12.09
C TYR A 448 11.70 -34.85 12.00
N SER A 449 12.17 -33.63 12.20
CA SER A 449 13.58 -33.30 12.35
C SER A 449 13.74 -32.19 13.38
N ILE A 450 14.81 -32.25 14.17
CA ILE A 450 15.16 -31.20 15.14
C ILE A 450 16.36 -30.45 14.58
N GLU A 451 16.18 -29.16 14.30
CA GLU A 451 17.26 -28.24 13.92
C GLU A 451 17.15 -27.01 14.83
N PRO A 452 17.99 -26.91 15.87
CA PRO A 452 17.91 -25.83 16.86
C PRO A 452 18.13 -24.43 16.28
N ASP A 453 18.89 -24.27 15.20
CA ASP A 453 19.05 -22.97 14.55
C ASP A 453 17.88 -22.70 13.62
N ARG A 454 17.14 -21.62 13.89
CA ARG A 454 15.93 -21.30 13.12
C ARG A 454 16.18 -21.02 11.65
N GLY A 455 17.31 -20.39 11.31
CA GLY A 455 17.69 -20.13 9.92
C GLY A 455 18.01 -21.42 9.18
N GLU A 456 18.78 -22.30 9.80
CA GLU A 456 19.12 -23.61 9.24
C GLU A 456 17.90 -24.53 9.11
N ALA A 457 16.96 -24.47 10.07
CA ALA A 457 15.70 -25.19 9.99
C ALA A 457 14.86 -24.77 8.75
N ILE A 458 14.76 -23.46 8.50
CA ILE A 458 14.09 -22.93 7.31
C ILE A 458 14.85 -23.32 6.04
N ARG A 459 16.19 -23.21 6.05
CA ARG A 459 17.03 -23.62 4.91
C ARG A 459 16.83 -25.08 4.57
N MET A 460 16.86 -25.97 5.56
CA MET A 460 16.63 -27.40 5.42
C MET A 460 15.25 -27.70 4.81
N ALA A 461 14.20 -27.02 5.28
CA ALA A 461 12.86 -27.19 4.73
C ALA A 461 12.77 -26.76 3.24
N VAL A 462 13.39 -25.63 2.88
CA VAL A 462 13.40 -25.13 1.49
C VAL A 462 14.25 -26.03 0.58
N MET A 463 15.49 -26.31 0.99
CA MET A 463 16.45 -27.07 0.17
C MET A 463 16.09 -28.56 0.06
N GLY A 464 15.38 -29.11 1.06
CA GLY A 464 14.88 -30.49 1.04
C GLY A 464 13.58 -30.69 0.25
N SER A 465 13.07 -29.66 -0.44
CA SER A 465 11.82 -29.73 -1.20
C SER A 465 12.07 -30.15 -2.66
N GLU A 466 11.97 -31.46 -2.93
CA GLU A 466 12.12 -32.02 -4.29
C GLU A 466 10.81 -32.05 -5.10
N THR A 467 9.68 -32.19 -4.41
CA THR A 467 8.33 -32.19 -4.99
C THR A 467 7.63 -30.83 -4.75
N PRO A 468 6.56 -30.50 -5.49
CA PRO A 468 5.78 -29.29 -5.22
C PRO A 468 5.34 -29.24 -3.76
N THR A 469 5.85 -28.27 -3.01
CA THR A 469 5.77 -28.23 -1.55
C THR A 469 5.22 -26.88 -1.07
N VAL A 470 4.40 -26.93 -0.03
CA VAL A 470 4.03 -25.78 0.80
C VAL A 470 4.78 -25.90 2.12
N ILE A 471 5.57 -24.87 2.46
CA ILE A 471 6.33 -24.80 3.70
C ILE A 471 5.65 -23.78 4.61
N LEU A 472 5.11 -24.21 5.74
CA LEU A 472 4.55 -23.36 6.77
C LEU A 472 5.66 -22.99 7.75
N ILE A 473 5.91 -21.69 7.97
CA ILE A 473 6.92 -21.22 8.91
C ILE A 473 6.19 -20.39 9.95
N THR A 474 6.11 -20.91 11.18
CA THR A 474 5.23 -20.34 12.22
C THR A 474 5.93 -20.04 13.54
N GLY A 475 5.28 -19.22 14.36
CA GLY A 475 5.79 -18.74 15.64
C GLY A 475 6.22 -17.27 15.58
N LYS A 476 7.27 -16.96 14.81
CA LYS A 476 7.95 -15.65 14.84
C LYS A 476 7.54 -14.68 13.74
N GLY A 477 7.27 -15.16 12.53
CA GLY A 477 6.86 -14.28 11.44
C GLY A 477 7.92 -13.22 11.08
N ALA A 478 7.53 -11.94 11.12
CA ALA A 478 8.44 -10.83 10.80
C ALA A 478 9.29 -10.33 12.00
N GLU A 479 9.17 -10.95 13.19
CA GLU A 479 9.91 -10.55 14.38
C GLU A 479 11.43 -10.63 14.18
N THR A 480 12.14 -9.56 14.57
CA THR A 480 13.60 -9.46 14.50
C THR A 480 14.30 -9.64 15.86
N ARG A 481 13.56 -10.11 16.87
CA ARG A 481 14.06 -10.35 18.23
C ARG A 481 13.80 -11.79 18.66
N GLN A 482 14.72 -12.38 19.41
CA GLN A 482 14.61 -13.73 19.97
C GLN A 482 14.91 -13.67 21.47
N LYS A 483 14.09 -14.28 22.32
CA LYS A 483 14.38 -14.35 23.76
C LYS A 483 15.32 -15.52 24.08
N ARG A 484 16.56 -15.23 24.47
CA ARG A 484 17.54 -16.21 24.97
C ARG A 484 18.05 -15.80 26.36
N GLY A 485 17.96 -16.72 27.33
CA GLY A 485 18.11 -16.41 28.74
C GLY A 485 17.07 -15.39 29.21
N THR A 486 17.55 -14.30 29.81
CA THR A 486 16.71 -13.19 30.29
C THR A 486 16.63 -12.01 29.31
N ALA A 487 17.33 -12.07 28.18
CA ALA A 487 17.46 -10.96 27.22
C ALA A 487 16.78 -11.25 25.88
N TYR A 488 16.35 -10.18 25.21
CA TYR A 488 15.98 -10.21 23.79
C TYR A 488 17.21 -9.86 22.96
N ILE A 489 17.60 -10.74 22.06
CA ILE A 489 18.73 -10.55 21.13
C ILE A 489 18.22 -10.34 19.71
N ASP A 490 19.00 -9.65 18.89
CA ASP A 490 18.67 -9.46 17.47
C ASP A 490 18.80 -10.78 16.70
N CYS A 491 17.82 -11.04 15.83
CA CYS A 491 17.84 -12.17 14.91
C CYS A 491 17.30 -11.74 13.54
N VAL A 492 17.67 -12.50 12.50
CA VAL A 492 17.07 -12.35 11.18
C VAL A 492 15.63 -12.87 11.24
N SER A 493 14.70 -12.21 10.55
CA SER A 493 13.28 -12.61 10.55
C SER A 493 13.04 -13.84 9.67
N ASP A 494 11.94 -14.58 9.93
CA ASP A 494 11.55 -15.73 9.10
C ASP A 494 11.34 -15.31 7.65
N VAL A 495 10.82 -14.11 7.45
CA VAL A 495 10.60 -13.50 6.13
C VAL A 495 11.92 -13.37 5.35
N GLU A 496 12.96 -12.89 6.00
CA GLU A 496 14.25 -12.67 5.36
C GLU A 496 14.98 -13.99 5.10
N TYR A 497 14.95 -14.94 6.05
CA TYR A 497 15.44 -16.31 5.82
C TYR A 497 14.73 -16.97 4.65
N THR A 498 13.40 -16.90 4.62
CA THR A 498 12.58 -17.49 3.55
C THR A 498 12.96 -16.95 2.18
N LYS A 499 13.02 -15.62 2.01
CA LYS A 499 13.41 -15.00 0.74
C LYS A 499 14.81 -15.42 0.31
N ARG A 500 15.76 -15.42 1.25
CA ARG A 500 17.15 -15.80 1.00
C ARG A 500 17.25 -17.23 0.50
N TYR A 501 16.61 -18.18 1.17
CA TYR A 501 16.73 -19.60 0.84
C TYR A 501 15.89 -20.00 -0.38
N LEU A 502 14.77 -19.34 -0.66
CA LEU A 502 14.08 -19.51 -1.95
C LEU A 502 14.95 -19.04 -3.12
N HIS A 503 15.64 -17.90 -2.96
CA HIS A 503 16.58 -17.43 -3.97
C HIS A 503 17.78 -18.36 -4.13
N GLU A 504 18.36 -18.87 -3.02
CA GLU A 504 19.43 -19.86 -3.04
C GLU A 504 18.99 -21.16 -3.75
N TYR A 505 17.75 -21.62 -3.50
CA TYR A 505 17.15 -22.73 -4.22
C TYR A 505 17.07 -22.45 -5.72
N ASP A 506 16.59 -21.27 -6.12
CA ASP A 506 16.48 -20.91 -7.53
C ASP A 506 17.85 -20.84 -8.22
N VAL A 507 18.88 -20.30 -7.56
CA VAL A 507 20.25 -20.23 -8.10
C VAL A 507 20.85 -21.63 -8.24
N SER A 508 20.73 -22.47 -7.21
CA SER A 508 21.25 -23.85 -7.23
C SER A 508 20.55 -24.76 -8.25
N HIS A 509 19.32 -24.43 -8.63
CA HIS A 509 18.52 -25.17 -9.62
C HIS A 509 18.43 -24.47 -10.99
N HIS A 510 19.20 -23.41 -11.23
CA HIS A 510 19.25 -22.66 -12.49
C HIS A 510 17.89 -22.08 -12.94
N LEU A 511 17.07 -21.60 -11.99
CA LEU A 511 15.74 -21.05 -12.23
C LEU A 511 15.71 -19.51 -12.37
N ASP A 512 16.83 -18.83 -12.13
CA ASP A 512 17.01 -17.37 -12.13
C ASP A 512 16.84 -16.67 -13.51
N GLY A 513 16.67 -17.44 -14.59
CA GLY A 513 16.33 -16.94 -15.93
C GLY A 513 14.84 -17.03 -16.30
N MET A 514 14.03 -17.76 -15.54
CA MET A 514 12.68 -18.14 -15.98
C MET A 514 11.68 -16.98 -15.92
N GLU A 515 11.82 -16.06 -14.96
CA GLU A 515 10.98 -14.85 -14.88
C GLU A 515 11.10 -13.99 -16.13
N LYS A 516 12.33 -13.82 -16.65
CA LYS A 516 12.58 -13.08 -17.90
C LYS A 516 11.93 -13.78 -19.10
N VAL A 517 11.96 -15.12 -19.11
CA VAL A 517 11.32 -15.92 -20.16
C VAL A 517 9.79 -15.81 -20.05
N LEU A 518 9.21 -15.93 -18.87
CA LEU A 518 7.77 -15.79 -18.65
C LEU A 518 7.27 -14.39 -18.99
N GLY A 519 8.00 -13.34 -18.58
CA GLY A 519 7.70 -11.96 -18.94
C GLY A 519 7.75 -11.74 -20.46
N LEU A 520 8.75 -12.32 -21.14
CA LEU A 520 8.82 -12.30 -22.60
C LEU A 520 7.64 -13.04 -23.23
N LEU A 521 7.27 -14.23 -22.72
CA LEU A 521 6.16 -15.04 -23.22
C LEU A 521 4.79 -14.39 -23.01
N ASP A 522 4.57 -13.60 -21.96
CA ASP A 522 3.33 -12.80 -21.79
C ASP A 522 3.30 -11.57 -22.70
N THR A 523 4.47 -10.96 -22.95
CA THR A 523 4.59 -9.71 -23.72
C THR A 523 4.55 -9.93 -25.23
N LEU A 524 5.19 -10.98 -25.74
CA LEU A 524 5.32 -11.24 -27.18
C LEU A 524 3.99 -11.36 -27.92
N PRO A 525 2.96 -12.07 -27.41
CA PRO A 525 1.66 -12.15 -28.07
C PRO A 525 1.00 -10.78 -28.26
N ARG A 526 1.08 -9.90 -27.25
CA ARG A 526 0.47 -8.56 -27.32
C ARG A 526 1.18 -7.65 -28.31
N LEU A 527 2.52 -7.75 -28.38
CA LEU A 527 3.29 -7.05 -29.41
C LEU A 527 2.96 -7.60 -30.81
N ALA A 528 2.76 -8.92 -30.94
CA ALA A 528 2.39 -9.54 -32.21
C ALA A 528 1.02 -9.08 -32.73
N GLU A 529 0.06 -8.73 -31.88
CA GLU A 529 -1.21 -8.12 -32.29
C GLU A 529 -1.04 -6.76 -33.00
N SER A 530 0.08 -6.08 -32.75
CA SER A 530 0.41 -4.81 -33.40
C SER A 530 1.23 -4.98 -34.67
N ALA A 531 1.69 -6.19 -35.00
CA ALA A 531 2.46 -6.45 -36.21
C ALA A 531 1.66 -6.06 -37.46
N GLY A 532 2.32 -5.38 -38.40
CA GLY A 532 1.71 -4.85 -39.62
C GLY A 532 0.92 -3.55 -39.45
N ARG A 533 0.64 -3.11 -38.20
CA ARG A 533 0.00 -1.81 -37.96
C ARG A 533 0.98 -0.66 -38.25
N THR A 534 0.46 0.44 -38.77
CA THR A 534 1.23 1.66 -39.05
C THR A 534 1.07 2.66 -37.92
N VAL A 535 2.20 3.04 -37.30
CA VAL A 535 2.26 4.02 -36.22
C VAL A 535 3.08 5.23 -36.68
N VAL A 536 2.47 6.41 -36.65
CA VAL A 536 3.18 7.67 -36.87
C VAL A 536 3.48 8.30 -35.52
N LEU A 537 4.76 8.55 -35.23
CA LEU A 537 5.21 9.22 -34.01
C LEU A 537 5.67 10.63 -34.35
N LYS A 538 5.05 11.63 -33.70
CA LYS A 538 5.63 12.96 -33.61
C LYS A 538 6.70 12.96 -32.53
N TYR A 539 7.95 13.04 -32.96
CA TYR A 539 9.12 13.07 -32.10
C TYR A 539 9.56 14.52 -31.83
N GLY A 540 9.56 14.93 -30.56
CA GLY A 540 10.01 16.26 -30.18
C GLY A 540 11.51 16.42 -30.41
N GLY A 541 11.95 17.45 -31.15
CA GLY A 541 13.37 17.76 -31.41
C GLY A 541 14.17 18.24 -30.20
N SER A 542 13.70 17.87 -29.02
CA SER A 542 14.02 18.37 -27.70
C SER A 542 14.49 17.20 -26.79
N ALA A 543 14.30 15.96 -27.26
CA ALA A 543 14.55 14.72 -26.55
C ALA A 543 15.92 14.07 -26.85
N LEU A 544 16.69 14.62 -27.79
CA LEU A 544 18.12 14.28 -27.93
C LEU A 544 18.91 14.98 -26.82
N GLY A 545 19.01 14.34 -25.65
CA GLY A 545 19.67 14.89 -24.46
C GLY A 545 21.15 15.22 -24.67
N GLU A 546 21.65 16.19 -23.89
CA GLU A 546 23.03 16.73 -23.99
C GLU A 546 24.15 15.73 -23.63
N ASN A 547 23.81 14.54 -23.10
CA ASN A 547 24.75 13.59 -22.51
C ASN A 547 24.99 12.28 -23.29
N GLY A 548 24.57 12.19 -24.56
CA GLY A 548 24.87 11.02 -25.40
C GLY A 548 24.18 9.70 -25.02
N ALA A 549 23.28 9.70 -24.04
CA ALA A 549 22.38 8.60 -23.75
C ALA A 549 21.33 8.48 -24.88
N VAL A 550 21.11 7.25 -25.37
CA VAL A 550 20.07 6.98 -26.37
C VAL A 550 18.70 7.11 -25.71
N ASP A 551 17.88 8.02 -26.23
CA ASP A 551 16.50 8.28 -25.82
C ASP A 551 15.68 6.98 -25.73
N SER A 552 14.97 6.78 -24.62
CA SER A 552 14.09 5.63 -24.38
C SER A 552 13.00 5.51 -25.45
N ILE A 553 12.54 6.62 -26.02
CA ILE A 553 11.60 6.63 -27.15
C ILE A 553 12.18 5.98 -28.41
N LEU A 554 13.46 6.22 -28.72
CA LEU A 554 14.10 5.59 -29.88
C LEU A 554 14.33 4.09 -29.65
N ARG A 555 14.52 3.67 -28.39
CA ARG A 555 14.52 2.25 -28.01
C ARG A 555 13.14 1.63 -28.21
N ASP A 556 12.07 2.35 -27.87
CA ASP A 556 10.70 1.89 -28.10
C ASP A 556 10.40 1.72 -29.58
N VAL A 557 10.77 2.71 -30.41
CA VAL A 557 10.65 2.62 -31.87
C VAL A 557 11.39 1.40 -32.40
N ALA A 558 12.60 1.14 -31.89
CA ALA A 558 13.38 -0.03 -32.30
C ALA A 558 12.69 -1.35 -31.94
N ALA A 559 12.19 -1.46 -30.71
CA ALA A 559 11.47 -2.65 -30.26
C ALA A 559 10.15 -2.88 -31.02
N LEU A 560 9.37 -1.83 -31.27
CA LEU A 560 8.14 -1.90 -32.07
C LEU A 560 8.44 -2.33 -33.52
N GLN A 561 9.49 -1.77 -34.13
CA GLN A 561 9.91 -2.17 -35.47
C GLN A 561 10.37 -3.64 -35.50
N MET A 562 11.09 -4.10 -34.48
CA MET A 562 11.50 -5.51 -34.34
C MET A 562 10.30 -6.45 -34.16
N ALA A 563 9.23 -5.97 -33.51
CA ALA A 563 7.96 -6.69 -33.39
C ALA A 563 7.10 -6.66 -34.68
N GLY A 564 7.58 -6.04 -35.75
CA GLY A 564 6.88 -5.98 -37.04
C GLY A 564 5.88 -4.84 -37.18
N VAL A 565 5.87 -3.87 -36.27
CA VAL A 565 5.08 -2.63 -36.39
C VAL A 565 5.75 -1.71 -37.42
N HIS A 566 4.97 -1.08 -38.30
CA HIS A 566 5.47 -0.11 -39.27
C HIS A 566 5.53 1.28 -38.65
N VAL A 567 6.71 1.68 -38.15
CA VAL A 567 6.87 2.98 -37.48
C VAL A 567 7.37 4.06 -38.45
N VAL A 568 6.73 5.23 -38.44
CA VAL A 568 7.15 6.45 -39.16
C VAL A 568 7.37 7.57 -38.15
N LEU A 569 8.52 8.23 -38.22
CA LEU A 569 8.89 9.32 -37.33
C LEU A 569 8.80 10.66 -38.05
N VAL A 570 8.08 11.62 -37.48
CA VAL A 570 8.13 13.03 -37.88
C VAL A 570 8.77 13.82 -36.76
N HIS A 571 9.94 14.41 -37.00
CA HIS A 571 10.71 15.05 -35.94
C HIS A 571 10.57 16.57 -35.94
N GLY A 572 10.65 17.18 -34.75
CA GLY A 572 10.87 18.62 -34.61
C GLY A 572 12.36 18.99 -34.60
N GLY A 573 12.64 20.28 -34.43
CA GLY A 573 14.02 20.77 -34.23
C GLY A 573 14.11 22.23 -33.81
N GLY A 574 13.04 22.77 -33.20
CA GLY A 574 12.93 24.20 -32.91
C GLY A 574 14.09 24.76 -32.08
N ARG A 575 14.55 24.04 -31.05
CA ARG A 575 15.71 24.45 -30.23
C ARG A 575 17.00 24.52 -31.04
N SER A 576 17.24 23.53 -31.91
CA SER A 576 18.41 23.52 -32.80
C SER A 576 18.39 24.67 -33.79
N ILE A 577 17.23 25.00 -34.37
CA ILE A 577 17.08 26.15 -35.27
C ILE A 577 17.41 27.45 -34.53
N THR A 578 16.84 27.66 -33.33
CA THR A 578 17.15 28.84 -32.50
C THR A 578 18.65 28.93 -32.19
N GLY A 579 19.27 27.80 -31.84
CA GLY A 579 20.71 27.75 -31.53
C GLY A 579 21.59 28.13 -32.73
N TRP A 580 21.22 27.72 -33.95
CA TRP A 580 21.96 28.09 -35.16
C TRP A 580 21.73 29.53 -35.60
N LEU A 581 20.50 30.03 -35.54
CA LEU A 581 20.21 31.45 -35.81
C LEU A 581 20.98 32.37 -34.86
N SER A 582 20.98 32.05 -33.57
CA SER A 582 21.73 32.80 -32.57
C SER A 582 23.25 32.81 -32.85
N ARG A 583 23.81 31.70 -33.34
CA ARG A 583 25.24 31.64 -33.76
C ARG A 583 25.54 32.50 -34.98
N MET A 584 24.54 32.76 -35.81
CA MET A 584 24.65 33.64 -36.99
C MET A 584 24.35 35.10 -36.67
N GLY A 585 24.02 35.42 -35.42
CA GLY A 585 23.64 36.78 -35.00
C GLY A 585 22.18 37.13 -35.28
N GLU A 586 21.36 36.16 -35.69
CA GLU A 586 19.94 36.35 -36.01
C GLU A 586 19.04 36.05 -34.80
N GLU A 587 18.02 36.88 -34.59
CA GLU A 587 17.06 36.70 -33.49
C GLU A 587 15.89 35.79 -33.92
N SER A 588 15.54 34.85 -33.04
CA SER A 588 14.40 33.96 -33.27
C SER A 588 13.08 34.58 -32.82
N VAL A 589 12.28 35.07 -33.77
CA VAL A 589 10.96 35.66 -33.49
C VAL A 589 9.85 34.61 -33.65
N PHE A 590 8.92 34.55 -32.68
CA PHE A 590 7.73 33.69 -32.72
C PHE A 590 6.45 34.54 -32.69
N ARG A 591 5.47 34.18 -33.52
CA ARG A 591 4.13 34.79 -33.55
C ARG A 591 3.09 33.66 -33.65
N ASP A 592 2.10 33.67 -32.76
CA ASP A 592 1.01 32.67 -32.68
C ASP A 592 1.49 31.20 -32.63
N GLY A 593 2.65 30.97 -32.00
CA GLY A 593 3.26 29.63 -31.88
C GLY A 593 4.06 29.18 -33.12
N TYR A 594 4.14 30.01 -34.17
CA TYR A 594 4.95 29.77 -35.36
C TYR A 594 6.22 30.63 -35.32
N ARG A 595 7.33 30.08 -35.82
CA ARG A 595 8.57 30.83 -36.01
C ARG A 595 8.43 31.68 -37.27
N VAL A 596 8.54 33.00 -37.14
CA VAL A 596 8.65 33.88 -38.32
C VAL A 596 9.87 33.43 -39.10
N THR A 597 9.67 33.05 -40.36
CA THR A 597 10.68 32.39 -41.17
C THR A 597 10.95 33.24 -42.42
N ASP A 598 11.93 34.13 -42.37
CA ASP A 598 12.45 34.80 -43.57
C ASP A 598 13.36 33.85 -44.39
N ASP A 599 13.95 34.35 -45.48
CA ASP A 599 14.84 33.56 -46.35
C ASP A 599 16.00 32.92 -45.57
N THR A 600 16.63 33.68 -44.66
CA THR A 600 17.77 33.21 -43.86
C THR A 600 17.33 32.16 -42.84
N ALA A 601 16.21 32.40 -42.16
CA ALA A 601 15.62 31.46 -41.24
C ALA A 601 15.13 30.18 -41.94
N MET A 602 14.68 30.26 -43.18
CA MET A 602 14.28 29.10 -43.98
C MET A 602 15.49 28.23 -44.33
N ASP A 603 16.58 28.83 -44.80
CA ASP A 603 17.83 28.10 -45.09
C ASP A 603 18.36 27.38 -43.85
N VAL A 604 18.38 28.06 -42.70
CA VAL A 604 18.79 27.46 -41.43
C VAL A 604 17.82 26.35 -41.02
N ALA A 605 16.51 26.57 -41.13
CA ALA A 605 15.51 25.55 -40.79
C ALA A 605 15.70 24.28 -41.63
N GLU A 606 15.93 24.41 -42.93
CA GLU A 606 16.14 23.27 -43.82
C GLU A 606 17.45 22.54 -43.52
N MET A 607 18.58 23.25 -43.40
CA MET A 607 19.88 22.64 -43.06
C MET A 607 19.85 21.91 -41.71
N VAL A 608 19.18 22.49 -40.71
CA VAL A 608 19.13 21.94 -39.35
C VAL A 608 18.15 20.78 -39.27
N LEU A 609 16.94 20.94 -39.83
CA LEU A 609 15.92 19.90 -39.76
C LEU A 609 16.29 18.72 -40.66
N SER A 610 16.48 18.94 -41.96
CA SER A 610 16.72 17.85 -42.94
C SER A 610 18.16 17.32 -42.90
N GLY A 611 19.10 18.12 -42.41
CA GLY A 611 20.49 17.74 -42.20
C GLY A 611 20.76 17.27 -40.76
N GLN A 612 21.12 18.20 -39.87
CA GLN A 612 21.68 17.87 -38.57
C GLN A 612 20.78 16.95 -37.72
N VAL A 613 19.54 17.37 -37.44
CA VAL A 613 18.63 16.64 -36.53
C VAL A 613 18.20 15.32 -37.16
N ASN A 614 17.79 15.35 -38.43
CA ASN A 614 17.36 14.15 -39.16
C ASN A 614 18.43 13.06 -39.16
N LYS A 615 19.69 13.40 -39.49
CA LYS A 615 20.78 12.41 -39.54
C LYS A 615 21.18 11.92 -38.15
N GLN A 616 21.07 12.75 -37.11
CA GLN A 616 21.29 12.31 -35.72
C GLN A 616 20.27 11.24 -35.29
N VAL A 617 18.98 11.45 -35.58
CA VAL A 617 17.93 10.47 -35.26
C VAL A 617 18.14 9.17 -36.03
N VAL A 618 18.44 9.25 -37.33
CA VAL A 618 18.75 8.06 -38.16
C VAL A 618 19.94 7.29 -37.58
N LEU A 619 21.02 7.97 -37.20
CA LEU A 619 22.20 7.32 -36.62
C LEU A 619 21.89 6.68 -35.28
N ALA A 620 21.07 7.31 -34.44
CA ALA A 620 20.65 6.75 -33.15
C ALA A 620 19.83 5.46 -33.33
N LEU A 621 18.89 5.42 -34.27
CA LEU A 621 18.14 4.21 -34.62
C LEU A 621 19.04 3.11 -35.20
N ARG A 622 20.02 3.48 -36.04
CA ARG A 622 21.01 2.52 -36.58
C ARG A 622 21.84 1.87 -35.49
N LYS A 623 22.24 2.61 -34.46
CA LYS A 623 22.96 2.06 -33.28
C LYS A 623 22.11 1.05 -32.50
N LEU A 624 20.78 1.11 -32.61
CA LEU A 624 19.84 0.16 -32.02
C LEU A 624 19.50 -1.02 -32.96
N GLY A 625 20.20 -1.15 -34.10
CA GLY A 625 20.00 -2.25 -35.05
C GLY A 625 18.87 -2.04 -36.05
N VAL A 626 18.20 -0.87 -36.03
CA VAL A 626 17.07 -0.57 -36.93
C VAL A 626 17.57 0.00 -38.26
N LYS A 627 16.99 -0.42 -39.38
CA LYS A 627 17.18 0.26 -40.66
C LYS A 627 16.34 1.54 -40.63
N ALA A 628 16.96 2.71 -40.73
CA ALA A 628 16.26 4.00 -40.75
C ALA A 628 16.72 4.83 -41.95
N ALA A 629 15.79 5.57 -42.56
CA ALA A 629 16.06 6.42 -43.71
C ALA A 629 15.53 7.82 -43.44
N GLY A 630 16.42 8.81 -43.51
CA GLY A 630 16.10 10.19 -43.22
C GLY A 630 15.78 10.97 -44.49
N VAL A 631 14.58 11.53 -44.57
CA VAL A 631 14.06 12.30 -45.71
C VAL A 631 13.47 13.65 -45.28
N SER A 632 13.43 14.59 -46.20
CA SER A 632 12.66 15.82 -46.12
C SER A 632 11.21 15.58 -46.51
N GLY A 633 10.28 16.37 -45.98
CA GLY A 633 8.91 16.41 -46.50
C GLY A 633 8.87 16.81 -47.99
N LYS A 634 9.89 17.47 -48.52
CA LYS A 634 10.01 17.76 -49.96
C LYS A 634 10.31 16.51 -50.80
N ASP A 635 11.06 15.56 -50.23
CA ASP A 635 11.59 14.43 -50.98
C ASP A 635 10.44 13.56 -51.47
N GLY A 636 10.42 13.24 -52.76
CA GLY A 636 9.33 12.48 -53.38
C GLY A 636 7.95 13.16 -53.31
N GLY A 637 7.89 14.44 -52.94
CA GLY A 637 6.63 15.18 -52.79
C GLY A 637 5.81 14.79 -51.57
N ILE A 638 6.44 14.29 -50.49
CA ILE A 638 5.74 13.81 -49.28
C ILE A 638 4.82 14.90 -48.70
N LEU A 639 5.23 16.16 -48.65
CA LEU A 639 4.48 17.31 -48.14
C LEU A 639 4.49 18.44 -49.16
N LYS A 640 3.29 18.93 -49.48
CA LYS A 640 3.09 20.20 -50.19
C LYS A 640 2.46 21.22 -49.27
N ALA A 641 2.93 22.46 -49.33
CA ALA A 641 2.43 23.55 -48.51
C ALA A 641 2.23 24.82 -49.33
N ARG A 642 1.43 25.74 -48.79
CA ARG A 642 1.35 27.13 -49.25
C ARG A 642 1.73 28.06 -48.11
N CYS A 643 2.05 29.31 -48.43
CA CYS A 643 2.29 30.33 -47.40
C CYS A 643 1.06 30.44 -46.48
N LYS A 644 1.27 30.28 -45.17
CA LYS A 644 0.22 30.34 -44.16
C LYS A 644 -0.26 31.78 -43.94
N ASP A 645 0.69 32.70 -43.83
CA ASP A 645 0.47 34.13 -43.66
C ASP A 645 1.71 34.86 -44.21
N PRO A 646 1.56 35.79 -45.17
CA PRO A 646 2.67 36.60 -45.67
C PRO A 646 3.49 37.29 -44.57
N ALA A 647 2.88 37.64 -43.44
CA ALA A 647 3.55 38.26 -42.30
C ALA A 647 4.47 37.30 -41.51
N LEU A 648 4.33 35.99 -41.72
CA LEU A 648 5.19 34.96 -41.13
C LEU A 648 6.32 34.50 -42.08
N GLY A 649 6.33 34.98 -43.32
CA GLY A 649 7.30 34.58 -44.35
C GLY A 649 7.06 33.16 -44.87
N HIS A 650 8.11 32.34 -44.91
CA HIS A 650 8.12 30.95 -45.35
C HIS A 650 7.55 29.95 -44.33
N VAL A 651 6.56 30.37 -43.54
CA VAL A 651 5.79 29.43 -42.72
C VAL A 651 4.72 28.76 -43.58
N GLY A 652 4.76 27.44 -43.65
CA GLY A 652 3.88 26.65 -44.52
C GLY A 652 2.63 26.13 -43.83
N GLU A 653 1.49 26.27 -44.50
CA GLU A 653 0.27 25.50 -44.27
C GLU A 653 0.26 24.28 -45.20
N ILE A 654 0.29 23.07 -44.64
CA ILE A 654 0.31 21.83 -45.42
C ILE A 654 -1.06 21.63 -46.10
N VAL A 655 -1.05 21.55 -47.44
CA VAL A 655 -2.25 21.37 -48.27
C VAL A 655 -2.49 19.90 -48.63
N SER A 656 -1.43 19.11 -48.79
CA SER A 656 -1.53 17.70 -49.13
C SER A 656 -0.27 16.94 -48.75
N ALA A 657 -0.41 15.63 -48.52
CA ALA A 657 0.71 14.72 -48.33
C ALA A 657 0.60 13.47 -49.22
N ASP A 658 1.73 13.02 -49.76
CA ASP A 658 1.84 11.80 -50.55
C ASP A 658 2.63 10.72 -49.77
N ALA A 659 2.01 9.56 -49.61
CA ALA A 659 2.59 8.44 -48.88
C ALA A 659 3.45 7.51 -49.75
N ALA A 660 3.56 7.71 -51.07
CA ALA A 660 4.22 6.78 -51.98
C ALA A 660 5.66 6.45 -51.55
N LEU A 661 6.49 7.46 -51.35
CA LEU A 661 7.88 7.28 -50.90
C LEU A 661 7.95 6.66 -49.49
N ILE A 662 7.06 7.08 -48.59
CA ILE A 662 6.99 6.54 -47.22
C ILE A 662 6.68 5.04 -47.26
N ARG A 663 5.70 4.63 -48.06
CA ARG A 663 5.32 3.23 -48.26
C ARG A 663 6.48 2.44 -48.86
N THR A 664 7.20 2.99 -49.85
CA THR A 664 8.40 2.34 -50.41
C THR A 664 9.46 2.06 -49.33
N LEU A 665 9.74 3.02 -48.46
CA LEU A 665 10.70 2.86 -47.36
C LEU A 665 10.22 1.81 -46.35
N LEU A 666 8.95 1.86 -45.95
CA LEU A 666 8.35 0.87 -45.04
C LEU A 666 8.40 -0.55 -45.61
N THR A 667 8.08 -0.73 -46.90
CA THR A 667 8.20 -2.03 -47.59
C THR A 667 9.65 -2.53 -47.65
N GLY A 668 10.62 -1.62 -47.75
CA GLY A 668 12.05 -1.94 -47.65
C GLY A 668 12.53 -2.26 -46.23
N GLY A 669 11.64 -2.22 -45.23
CA GLY A 669 11.95 -2.45 -43.82
C GLY A 669 12.68 -1.29 -43.15
N TYR A 670 12.62 -0.08 -43.73
CA TYR A 670 13.18 1.13 -43.13
C TYR A 670 12.13 1.84 -42.27
N VAL A 671 12.57 2.41 -41.14
CA VAL A 671 11.85 3.45 -40.40
C VAL A 671 12.09 4.80 -41.10
N PRO A 672 11.07 5.40 -41.72
CA PRO A 672 11.20 6.72 -42.34
C PRO A 672 11.25 7.79 -41.25
N VAL A 673 12.27 8.65 -41.32
CA VAL A 673 12.46 9.80 -40.42
C VAL A 673 12.29 11.06 -41.24
N ILE A 674 11.17 11.75 -41.07
CA ILE A 674 10.71 12.85 -41.93
C ILE A 674 10.90 14.19 -41.20
N SER A 675 11.53 15.15 -41.87
CA SER A 675 11.59 16.54 -41.41
C SER A 675 10.40 17.36 -41.95
N PRO A 676 9.88 18.34 -41.18
CA PRO A 676 8.67 19.08 -41.52
C PRO A 676 8.96 20.26 -42.45
N VAL A 677 9.70 20.00 -43.53
CA VAL A 677 10.00 20.96 -44.59
C VAL A 677 9.22 20.54 -45.83
N ALA A 678 8.41 21.44 -46.38
CA ALA A 678 7.51 21.16 -47.50
C ALA A 678 7.86 21.98 -48.74
N ALA A 679 7.40 21.51 -49.92
CA ALA A 679 7.54 22.24 -51.18
C ALA A 679 6.28 23.07 -51.47
N GLY A 680 6.48 24.29 -51.98
CA GLY A 680 5.45 25.18 -52.50
C GLY A 680 5.02 24.87 -53.93
N GLU A 681 3.98 25.55 -54.40
CA GLU A 681 3.51 25.43 -55.79
C GLU A 681 4.53 25.97 -56.80
N SER A 682 5.33 26.96 -56.41
CA SER A 682 6.42 27.52 -57.23
C SER A 682 7.79 26.93 -56.88
N TRP A 683 7.81 25.77 -56.20
CA TRP A 683 9.00 25.05 -55.74
C TRP A 683 9.83 25.74 -54.66
N GLU A 684 9.25 26.75 -54.00
CA GLU A 684 9.81 27.37 -52.80
C GLU A 684 9.72 26.43 -51.58
N SER A 685 10.49 26.75 -50.54
CA SER A 685 10.60 25.95 -49.32
C SER A 685 9.72 26.53 -48.23
N TYR A 686 8.98 25.68 -47.52
CA TYR A 686 8.23 26.11 -46.35
C TYR A 686 8.64 25.34 -45.09
N ASN A 687 8.77 26.08 -43.99
CA ASN A 687 8.93 25.57 -42.64
C ASN A 687 7.56 25.29 -42.03
N CYS A 688 7.21 24.00 -41.89
CA CYS A 688 5.91 23.58 -41.37
C CYS A 688 6.00 23.18 -39.89
N ASN A 689 4.87 23.27 -39.19
CA ASN A 689 4.78 22.75 -37.83
C ASN A 689 4.91 21.21 -37.84
N ALA A 690 5.69 20.66 -36.91
CA ALA A 690 5.93 19.22 -36.84
C ALA A 690 4.68 18.42 -36.46
N ASP A 691 3.76 18.98 -35.68
CA ASP A 691 2.50 18.33 -35.34
C ASP A 691 1.59 18.26 -36.58
N ASP A 692 1.51 19.36 -37.35
CA ASP A 692 0.76 19.41 -38.61
C ASP A 692 1.34 18.43 -39.65
N ALA A 693 2.66 18.34 -39.74
CA ALA A 693 3.35 17.38 -40.61
C ALA A 693 3.08 15.93 -40.18
N ALA A 694 3.11 15.64 -38.88
CA ALA A 694 2.80 14.31 -38.36
C ALA A 694 1.35 13.90 -38.66
N CYS A 695 0.40 14.83 -38.50
CA CYS A 695 -0.98 14.62 -38.91
C CYS A 695 -1.10 14.34 -40.40
N ALA A 696 -0.54 15.19 -41.27
CA ALA A 696 -0.65 15.02 -42.71
C ALA A 696 -0.05 13.69 -43.19
N VAL A 697 1.09 13.28 -42.62
CA VAL A 697 1.71 11.97 -42.90
C VAL A 697 0.81 10.82 -42.42
N ALA A 698 0.24 10.90 -41.22
CA ALA A 698 -0.66 9.89 -40.69
C ALA A 698 -1.96 9.76 -41.50
N GLU A 699 -2.51 10.90 -41.95
CA GLU A 699 -3.68 10.98 -42.82
C GLU A 699 -3.43 10.32 -44.18
N ALA A 700 -2.29 10.63 -44.82
CA ALA A 700 -1.90 10.05 -46.11
C ALA A 700 -1.63 8.53 -46.03
N LEU A 701 -1.10 8.07 -44.89
CA LEU A 701 -0.86 6.65 -44.65
C LEU A 701 -2.14 5.89 -44.27
N LYS A 702 -3.18 6.58 -43.78
CA LYS A 702 -4.30 5.99 -43.02
C LYS A 702 -3.78 5.17 -41.84
N ALA A 703 -2.91 5.80 -41.05
CA ALA A 703 -2.22 5.14 -39.95
C ALA A 703 -3.21 4.58 -38.91
N ASP A 704 -2.92 3.39 -38.39
CA ASP A 704 -3.66 2.81 -37.27
C ASP A 704 -3.55 3.68 -36.02
N LYS A 705 -2.39 4.34 -35.84
CA LYS A 705 -2.15 5.18 -34.68
C LYS A 705 -1.25 6.37 -34.97
N LEU A 706 -1.65 7.53 -34.47
CA LEU A 706 -0.79 8.72 -34.38
C LEU A 706 -0.45 8.97 -32.91
N VAL A 707 0.83 9.19 -32.61
CA VAL A 707 1.33 9.42 -31.25
C VAL A 707 1.97 10.79 -31.14
N PHE A 708 1.52 11.57 -30.17
CA PHE A 708 2.15 12.80 -29.73
C PHE A 708 2.79 12.59 -28.36
N LEU A 709 4.01 13.06 -28.19
CA LEU A 709 4.65 13.15 -26.88
C LEU A 709 4.45 14.54 -26.30
N THR A 710 4.25 14.59 -24.98
CA THR A 710 4.08 15.83 -24.22
C THR A 710 4.81 15.74 -22.88
N ASP A 711 5.04 16.85 -22.21
CA ASP A 711 5.74 16.97 -20.93
C ASP A 711 4.79 17.06 -19.71
N VAL A 712 3.53 16.69 -19.92
CA VAL A 712 2.43 16.69 -18.95
C VAL A 712 1.64 15.38 -19.07
N ASP A 713 0.72 15.09 -18.14
CA ASP A 713 0.04 13.79 -18.00
C ASP A 713 -1.06 13.54 -19.07
N GLY A 714 -0.90 14.06 -20.29
CA GLY A 714 -1.88 14.02 -21.39
C GLY A 714 -2.57 15.36 -21.65
N ILE A 715 -3.82 15.32 -22.09
CA ILE A 715 -4.71 16.47 -22.29
C ILE A 715 -5.31 16.87 -20.95
N LEU A 716 -5.08 18.11 -20.54
CA LEU A 716 -5.59 18.69 -19.29
C LEU A 716 -6.79 19.60 -19.57
N MET A 717 -7.87 19.50 -18.79
CA MET A 717 -8.95 20.50 -18.84
C MET A 717 -8.47 21.87 -18.32
N ASP A 718 -7.58 21.88 -17.33
CA ASP A 718 -6.90 23.07 -16.84
C ASP A 718 -5.39 22.87 -16.92
N SER A 719 -4.74 23.64 -17.80
CA SER A 719 -3.28 23.64 -18.00
C SER A 719 -2.45 23.88 -16.73
N ARG A 720 -3.04 24.45 -15.67
CA ARG A 720 -2.38 24.73 -14.38
C ARG A 720 -2.59 23.64 -13.34
N ASN A 721 -3.44 22.64 -13.62
CA ASN A 721 -3.80 21.60 -12.68
C ASN A 721 -3.68 20.21 -13.31
N ALA A 722 -2.57 19.52 -13.04
CA ALA A 722 -2.29 18.17 -13.52
C ALA A 722 -3.37 17.13 -13.13
N LYS A 723 -4.16 17.38 -12.08
CA LYS A 723 -5.28 16.49 -11.70
C LYS A 723 -6.46 16.52 -12.66
N THR A 724 -6.45 17.40 -13.66
CA THR A 724 -7.50 17.51 -14.68
C THR A 724 -7.18 16.77 -15.97
N ALA A 725 -6.21 15.85 -15.93
CA ALA A 725 -5.86 15.00 -17.05
C ALA A 725 -7.03 14.11 -17.46
N ILE A 726 -7.30 14.07 -18.76
CA ILE A 726 -8.35 13.26 -19.35
C ILE A 726 -7.73 11.98 -19.90
N SER A 727 -8.20 10.82 -19.48
CA SER A 727 -7.65 9.52 -19.93
C SER A 727 -8.11 9.11 -21.33
N SER A 728 -9.36 9.44 -21.69
CA SER A 728 -9.92 9.16 -23.01
C SER A 728 -10.90 10.22 -23.49
N LEU A 729 -10.91 10.49 -24.79
CA LEU A 729 -11.87 11.36 -25.46
C LEU A 729 -12.36 10.73 -26.77
N THR A 730 -13.62 10.96 -27.12
CA THR A 730 -14.07 10.80 -28.51
C THR A 730 -13.78 12.06 -29.33
N ALA A 731 -13.88 11.96 -30.66
CA ALA A 731 -13.71 13.12 -31.54
C ALA A 731 -14.74 14.22 -31.25
N SER A 732 -15.98 13.85 -30.91
CA SER A 732 -17.02 14.82 -30.57
C SER A 732 -16.77 15.49 -29.21
N GLU A 733 -16.39 14.72 -28.17
CA GLU A 733 -16.03 15.29 -26.86
C GLU A 733 -14.83 16.26 -26.97
N ALA A 734 -13.84 15.90 -27.79
CA ALA A 734 -12.70 16.77 -28.06
C ALA A 734 -13.10 18.09 -28.76
N ARG A 735 -14.10 18.07 -29.66
CA ARG A 735 -14.65 19.31 -30.26
C ARG A 735 -15.38 20.16 -29.24
N GLU A 736 -16.22 19.57 -28.40
CA GLU A 736 -16.92 20.30 -27.33
C GLU A 736 -15.95 20.99 -26.36
N LEU A 737 -14.84 20.32 -26.04
CA LEU A 737 -13.77 20.92 -25.21
C LEU A 737 -13.04 22.07 -25.91
N LEU A 738 -12.90 22.01 -27.24
CA LEU A 738 -12.34 23.12 -28.03
C LEU A 738 -13.31 24.31 -28.10
N ASP A 739 -14.61 24.05 -28.31
CA ASP A 739 -15.64 25.06 -28.50
C ASP A 739 -16.02 25.76 -27.18
N SER A 740 -15.98 25.04 -26.05
CA SER A 740 -16.26 25.58 -24.71
C SER A 740 -15.17 26.52 -24.18
N GLY A 741 -13.98 26.56 -24.81
CA GLY A 741 -12.86 27.38 -24.36
C GLY A 741 -12.22 26.94 -23.05
N LEU A 742 -12.55 25.74 -22.55
CA LEU A 742 -11.98 25.16 -21.33
C LEU A 742 -10.49 24.84 -21.50
N ILE A 743 -10.09 24.38 -22.69
CA ILE A 743 -8.68 24.09 -23.00
C ILE A 743 -7.96 25.36 -23.45
N GLN A 744 -6.85 25.69 -22.80
CA GLN A 744 -6.06 26.90 -23.04
C GLN A 744 -4.62 26.60 -23.46
N GLY A 745 -3.96 27.59 -24.08
CA GLY A 745 -2.54 27.55 -24.41
C GLY A 745 -2.18 26.59 -25.55
N GLY A 746 -0.97 26.02 -25.48
CA GLY A 746 -0.41 25.14 -26.53
C GLY A 746 -1.13 23.81 -26.74
N MET A 747 -2.12 23.47 -25.91
CA MET A 747 -2.92 22.24 -26.03
C MET A 747 -4.05 22.37 -27.06
N VAL A 748 -4.53 23.58 -27.32
CA VAL A 748 -5.55 23.86 -28.34
C VAL A 748 -5.12 23.40 -29.74
N PRO A 749 -3.95 23.80 -30.28
CA PRO A 749 -3.51 23.34 -31.59
C PRO A 749 -3.29 21.82 -31.60
N LYS A 750 -2.72 21.23 -30.55
CA LYS A 750 -2.49 19.79 -30.45
C LYS A 750 -3.80 18.99 -30.50
N LEU A 751 -4.83 19.44 -29.77
CA LEU A 751 -6.15 18.79 -29.77
C LEU A 751 -6.84 18.95 -31.13
N ARG A 752 -6.76 20.12 -31.77
CA ARG A 752 -7.26 20.31 -33.15
C ARG A 752 -6.60 19.34 -34.12
N SER A 753 -5.28 19.18 -34.04
CA SER A 753 -4.52 18.22 -34.85
C SER A 753 -4.96 16.77 -34.59
N CYS A 754 -5.24 16.41 -33.34
CA CYS A 754 -5.76 15.08 -32.99
C CYS A 754 -7.15 14.82 -33.60
N VAL A 755 -8.08 15.76 -33.46
CA VAL A 755 -9.45 15.66 -34.01
C VAL A 755 -9.39 15.54 -35.54
N ARG A 756 -8.63 16.42 -36.19
CA ARG A 756 -8.43 16.42 -37.64
C ARG A 756 -7.90 15.07 -38.15
N ALA A 757 -6.88 14.52 -37.48
CA ALA A 757 -6.31 13.23 -37.87
C ALA A 757 -7.35 12.09 -37.78
N LEU A 758 -8.15 12.06 -36.71
CA LEU A 758 -9.23 11.08 -36.55
C LEU A 758 -10.27 11.22 -37.66
N GLU A 759 -10.74 12.43 -37.97
CA GLU A 759 -11.72 12.66 -39.04
C GLU A 759 -11.20 12.20 -40.41
N ASN A 760 -9.89 12.39 -40.67
CA ASN A 760 -9.27 12.13 -41.96
C ASN A 760 -8.69 10.72 -42.15
N GLY A 761 -9.01 9.76 -41.27
CA GLY A 761 -8.74 8.33 -41.53
C GLY A 761 -7.81 7.65 -40.54
N VAL A 762 -7.29 8.36 -39.54
CA VAL A 762 -6.47 7.76 -38.49
C VAL A 762 -7.40 7.06 -37.48
N SER A 763 -7.10 5.81 -37.12
CA SER A 763 -7.99 5.01 -36.26
C SER A 763 -7.95 5.45 -34.80
N LYS A 764 -6.76 5.76 -34.28
CA LYS A 764 -6.54 6.17 -32.88
C LYS A 764 -5.47 7.25 -32.81
N VAL A 765 -5.65 8.23 -31.93
CA VAL A 765 -4.60 9.20 -31.58
C VAL A 765 -4.26 9.06 -30.11
N ALA A 766 -2.98 9.12 -29.74
CA ALA A 766 -2.54 9.05 -28.35
C ALA A 766 -1.63 10.24 -28.03
N VAL A 767 -1.92 10.94 -26.93
CA VAL A 767 -1.06 11.98 -26.36
C VAL A 767 -0.44 11.41 -25.09
N LEU A 768 0.83 11.00 -25.17
CA LEU A 768 1.55 10.30 -24.11
C LEU A 768 2.49 11.25 -23.35
N ASP A 769 2.67 11.01 -22.06
CA ASP A 769 3.70 11.69 -21.27
C ASP A 769 5.09 11.15 -21.62
N GLY A 770 5.87 11.95 -22.34
CA GLY A 770 7.22 11.63 -22.78
C GLY A 770 8.28 11.67 -21.68
N ARG A 771 7.93 12.02 -20.42
CA ARG A 771 8.82 11.92 -19.26
C ARG A 771 8.88 10.50 -18.70
N ILE A 772 7.90 9.66 -19.03
CA ILE A 772 7.84 8.27 -18.60
C ILE A 772 8.73 7.44 -19.54
N ASP A 773 9.71 6.75 -18.97
CA ASP A 773 10.56 5.86 -19.73
C ASP A 773 9.75 4.73 -20.36
N HIS A 774 10.04 4.45 -21.62
CA HIS A 774 9.43 3.37 -22.39
C HIS A 774 7.89 3.48 -22.55
N VAL A 775 7.35 4.70 -22.51
CA VAL A 775 5.89 4.95 -22.54
C VAL A 775 5.21 4.39 -23.79
N MET A 776 5.88 4.32 -24.93
CA MET A 776 5.27 3.79 -26.16
C MET A 776 5.16 2.27 -26.12
N LEU A 777 6.19 1.59 -25.60
CA LEU A 777 6.13 0.15 -25.38
C LEU A 777 5.13 -0.20 -24.29
N LEU A 778 5.09 0.57 -23.20
CA LEU A 778 4.13 0.37 -22.13
C LEU A 778 2.70 0.48 -22.64
N ASP A 779 2.38 1.49 -23.45
CA ASP A 779 1.05 1.61 -24.07
C ASP A 779 0.75 0.45 -25.04
N ALA A 780 1.74 -0.01 -25.82
CA ALA A 780 1.57 -1.13 -26.75
C ALA A 780 1.34 -2.48 -26.05
N VAL A 781 1.99 -2.72 -24.90
CA VAL A 781 1.94 -4.01 -24.16
C VAL A 781 0.82 -4.05 -23.13
N SER A 782 0.58 -2.95 -22.42
CA SER A 782 -0.42 -2.92 -21.33
C SER A 782 -1.86 -2.72 -21.84
N GLY A 783 -2.02 -2.15 -23.05
CA GLY A 783 -3.32 -1.69 -23.54
C GLY A 783 -3.87 -0.48 -22.76
N GLN A 784 -3.16 0.00 -21.73
CA GLN A 784 -3.47 1.18 -20.96
C GLN A 784 -2.58 2.34 -21.42
N THR A 785 -3.22 3.45 -21.78
CA THR A 785 -2.54 4.64 -22.23
C THR A 785 -2.16 5.50 -21.03
N MET A 786 -0.85 5.70 -20.81
CA MET A 786 -0.33 6.66 -19.83
C MET A 786 -0.34 8.07 -20.41
N GLY A 787 -1.55 8.63 -20.48
CA GLY A 787 -1.88 9.92 -21.12
C GLY A 787 -3.31 9.91 -21.63
N THR A 788 -3.58 10.61 -22.73
CA THR A 788 -4.93 10.67 -23.33
C THR A 788 -5.01 9.86 -24.60
N THR A 789 -5.99 8.96 -24.68
CA THR A 789 -6.39 8.30 -25.94
C THR A 789 -7.56 9.06 -26.57
N LEU A 790 -7.45 9.40 -27.85
CA LEU A 790 -8.57 9.87 -28.65
C LEU A 790 -8.99 8.83 -29.69
N ARG A 791 -10.30 8.62 -29.84
CA ARG A 791 -10.90 7.69 -30.79
C ARG A 791 -12.01 8.38 -31.60
N ARG A 792 -12.35 7.80 -32.74
CA ARG A 792 -13.58 8.17 -33.47
C ARG A 792 -14.80 7.85 -32.62
N ASP A 793 -15.88 8.60 -32.85
CA ASP A 793 -17.18 8.27 -32.28
C ASP A 793 -17.62 6.89 -32.81
N GLU A 794 -18.08 6.01 -31.92
CA GLU A 794 -18.67 4.72 -32.32
C GLU A 794 -20.03 5.00 -32.97
N ALA A 795 -20.30 4.34 -34.10
CA ALA A 795 -21.51 4.55 -34.91
C ALA A 795 -22.75 3.87 -34.32
#